data_AF-A0A915M4T8-F1
#
_entry.id   AF-A0A915M4T8-F1
#
_cell.length_a   1.000
_cell.length_b   1.000
_cell.length_c   1.000
_cell.angle_alpha   90.00
_cell.angle_beta   90.00
_cell.angle_gamma   90.00
#
_symmetry.space_group_name_H-M   'P 1'
#
loop_
_entity.id
_entity.type
_entity.pdbx_description
1 polymer ?
#
loop_
_entity_poly.entity_id
_entity_poly.type
_entity_poly.pdbx_seq_one_letter_code
_entity_poly.pdbx_strand_id
1 'polypeptide(L)'
;MESSNIKKSSSTTTAISSLKKKFRLRTGGVEGVKTKRIGEKMIRMIGYVNVSIDIRNDNKDTVIDIPFVDDQTLGRVLGWCKRHSKDEPLQDHELVKLRNKPVPEWDKNFLGYLSNSELFALTIAADFLDVPGLLDVCCKTIAGMLSGISAENIREKFGIVDDLTADEKAELKAEHQEDNEETDETEEEEKREKAWMEALKKSKTLDLLQQRRHTGDIVQLWDEEKMKMRNALRSDSNFRWTRIRDKDGKYVIPFIITGRFSKAIRQRATIKKAMDKISDNTCVKFRPRRRNENDYVDIQNKINEGCYTTVGQIRGRQVLMLESGWEESCAYPGCTDHSTVIHELMHKVGLWHEQMRYDRDKYIKIHWENIIPGLENQFGKIGQIQSTTYNLPYDYKSIMQYKKNAGARKENLVTMETLDKRYTDVIGNSKDASPEDYKKICSIYKCNKCMGKKEKVKSMFYHAYNGYLNYAYPKDELRPLSCTGQDTWGSYSLTLIDSLDTLLILGNQTEFVRASQIVLNNMDLDRNINISVFETNIRVIGGLLSAHMLSSHSPDVILNDGWPCSGPLLDVAGIGTFILEFGALSRLTGIPHYERIALKALDSLWKSRSELGLVGNHIDVQTGVFTATDSGIGAGVDSYFEYLVKGSLLFQRQNLIKQFYEFEEAINLHIRKVEDAARILSSYLQVLRHLGLPPEFYNIPNREPVQKRLGYPLRPEILESLMYLYKATEDPAYLHVAAGIVDTIEQFTKTKCG
;
A
#
# COMPACT_ATOMS: atom_id res chain seq x y z
N MET A 1 38.21 -50.77 28.76
CA MET A 1 36.97 -50.58 29.54
C MET A 1 36.59 -49.12 29.48
N GLU A 2 35.29 -48.92 29.35
CA GLU A 2 34.61 -47.82 28.66
C GLU A 2 34.78 -46.44 29.27
N SER A 3 34.79 -45.43 28.41
CA SER A 3 34.32 -44.07 28.72
C SER A 3 33.39 -43.63 27.58
N SER A 4 32.20 -43.19 27.99
CA SER A 4 31.04 -42.86 27.17
C SER A 4 31.14 -41.43 26.63
N ASN A 5 30.87 -41.27 25.33
CA ASN A 5 30.84 -39.98 24.65
C ASN A 5 29.58 -39.83 23.80
N ILE A 6 29.00 -38.64 23.90
CA ILE A 6 27.78 -38.15 23.27
C ILE A 6 27.97 -38.04 21.75
N LYS A 7 27.02 -38.56 20.94
CA LYS A 7 26.81 -38.13 19.54
C LYS A 7 25.33 -38.07 19.15
N LYS A 8 25.02 -36.96 18.48
CA LYS A 8 23.77 -36.56 17.80
C LYS A 8 23.18 -37.70 16.95
N SER A 9 21.86 -37.90 17.02
CA SER A 9 21.10 -38.69 16.04
C SER A 9 20.14 -37.81 15.24
N SER A 10 20.42 -37.74 13.93
CA SER A 10 19.50 -37.35 12.87
C SER A 10 18.46 -38.45 12.60
N SER A 11 17.39 -38.05 11.92
CA SER A 11 16.41 -38.87 11.18
C SER A 11 15.19 -39.36 11.97
N THR A 12 14.02 -38.89 11.54
CA THR A 12 12.76 -39.62 11.69
C THR A 12 11.95 -39.41 10.42
N THR A 13 12.42 -40.04 9.35
CA THR A 13 11.54 -40.49 8.27
C THR A 13 10.93 -41.80 8.75
N THR A 14 9.60 -41.87 8.77
CA THR A 14 8.72 -43.03 8.47
C THR A 14 7.57 -43.12 9.46
N ALA A 15 6.35 -42.82 9.00
CA ALA A 15 5.18 -43.71 9.07
C ALA A 15 3.88 -42.98 8.69
N ILE A 16 3.61 -42.82 7.39
CA ILE A 16 2.23 -42.85 6.89
C ILE A 16 2.24 -43.73 5.63
N SER A 17 2.22 -45.04 5.85
CA SER A 17 1.77 -45.99 4.83
C SER A 17 0.44 -46.57 5.28
N SER A 18 -0.51 -46.67 4.34
CA SER A 18 -1.80 -47.38 4.42
C SER A 18 -3.03 -46.58 4.86
N LEU A 19 -3.56 -45.75 3.97
CA LEU A 19 -5.00 -45.49 3.78
C LEU A 19 -5.20 -44.81 2.42
N LYS A 20 -5.82 -45.49 1.44
CA LYS A 20 -6.17 -44.92 0.12
C LYS A 20 -7.23 -43.79 0.30
N LYS A 21 -6.82 -42.56 0.64
CA LYS A 21 -7.71 -41.39 0.71
C LYS A 21 -8.11 -40.97 -0.72
N LYS A 22 -9.42 -40.86 -0.99
CA LYS A 22 -9.99 -40.45 -2.29
C LYS A 22 -10.70 -39.10 -2.13
N PHE A 23 -10.41 -38.13 -2.98
CA PHE A 23 -11.03 -36.79 -2.95
C PHE A 23 -11.94 -36.59 -4.17
N ARG A 24 -12.90 -35.67 -4.08
CA ARG A 24 -13.82 -35.34 -5.17
C ARG A 24 -13.68 -33.87 -5.55
N LEU A 25 -13.47 -33.58 -6.83
CA LEU A 25 -13.46 -32.21 -7.37
C LEU A 25 -14.85 -31.92 -7.97
N ARG A 26 -15.42 -30.74 -7.65
CA ARG A 26 -16.71 -30.27 -8.17
C ARG A 26 -16.52 -28.95 -8.90
N THR A 27 -16.93 -28.89 -10.16
CA THR A 27 -16.85 -27.67 -10.98
C THR A 27 -18.11 -26.81 -10.78
N GLY A 28 -17.97 -25.48 -10.86
CA GLY A 28 -19.11 -24.57 -11.07
C GLY A 28 -20.06 -24.27 -9.90
N GLY A 29 -19.80 -24.71 -8.66
CA GLY A 29 -20.44 -24.17 -7.44
C GLY A 29 -21.97 -24.30 -7.27
N VAL A 30 -22.70 -24.96 -8.19
CA VAL A 30 -24.17 -25.12 -8.15
C VAL A 30 -24.56 -26.59 -8.01
N GLU A 31 -25.63 -26.90 -7.27
CA GLU A 31 -26.19 -28.26 -7.18
C GLU A 31 -26.59 -28.79 -8.57
N GLY A 32 -25.94 -29.87 -9.01
CA GLY A 32 -26.19 -30.51 -10.32
C GLY A 32 -24.95 -30.92 -11.13
N VAL A 33 -23.73 -30.57 -10.70
CA VAL A 33 -22.49 -30.79 -11.48
C VAL A 33 -21.73 -32.06 -11.10
N LYS A 34 -21.13 -32.73 -12.10
CA LYS A 34 -20.39 -34.00 -12.00
C LYS A 34 -19.18 -33.89 -11.06
N THR A 35 -19.02 -34.85 -10.14
CA THR A 35 -17.82 -34.94 -9.29
C THR A 35 -16.78 -35.89 -9.88
N LYS A 36 -15.51 -35.47 -9.98
CA LYS A 36 -14.40 -36.33 -10.45
C LYS A 36 -13.53 -36.79 -9.29
N ARG A 37 -13.24 -38.10 -9.21
CA ARG A 37 -12.39 -38.70 -8.17
C ARG A 37 -10.92 -38.54 -8.50
N ILE A 38 -10.14 -38.04 -7.55
CA ILE A 38 -8.68 -37.85 -7.67
C ILE A 38 -7.94 -38.66 -6.60
N GLY A 39 -6.79 -39.22 -6.99
CA GLY A 39 -5.90 -40.00 -6.12
C GLY A 39 -4.75 -39.17 -5.56
N GLU A 40 -4.15 -39.66 -4.47
CA GLU A 40 -3.15 -38.97 -3.65
C GLU A 40 -1.94 -38.39 -4.41
N LYS A 41 -1.45 -39.06 -5.46
CA LYS A 41 -0.32 -38.55 -6.26
C LYS A 41 -0.66 -37.33 -7.11
N MET A 42 -1.88 -37.28 -7.64
CA MET A 42 -2.34 -36.15 -8.47
C MET A 42 -2.63 -34.91 -7.62
N ILE A 43 -2.96 -35.07 -6.35
CA ILE A 43 -3.15 -33.97 -5.39
C ILE A 43 -1.87 -33.15 -5.22
N ARG A 44 -0.73 -33.83 -5.14
CA ARG A 44 0.58 -33.17 -4.99
C ARG A 44 1.00 -32.36 -6.23
N MET A 45 0.39 -32.63 -7.38
CA MET A 45 0.66 -31.91 -8.63
C MET A 45 -0.28 -30.72 -8.85
N ILE A 46 -1.35 -30.61 -8.07
CA ILE A 46 -2.35 -29.53 -8.17
C ILE A 46 -2.21 -28.69 -6.90
N GLY A 47 -1.40 -27.63 -6.96
CA GLY A 47 -1.08 -26.81 -5.79
C GLY A 47 -2.32 -26.29 -5.08
N TYR A 48 -3.36 -25.91 -5.84
CA TYR A 48 -4.66 -25.49 -5.32
C TYR A 48 -5.32 -26.52 -4.40
N VAL A 49 -5.21 -27.81 -4.74
CA VAL A 49 -5.78 -28.92 -3.97
C VAL A 49 -4.90 -29.27 -2.76
N ASN A 50 -3.58 -29.16 -2.90
CA ASN A 50 -2.63 -29.40 -1.81
C ASN A 50 -2.84 -28.41 -0.64
N VAL A 51 -2.98 -27.11 -0.96
CA VAL A 51 -3.29 -26.07 0.04
C VAL A 51 -4.68 -26.27 0.65
N SER A 52 -5.65 -26.71 -0.16
CA SER A 52 -7.03 -26.93 0.31
C SER A 52 -7.20 -28.14 1.25
N ILE A 53 -6.23 -29.06 1.28
CA ILE A 53 -6.29 -30.28 2.11
C ILE A 53 -5.65 -30.06 3.48
N ASP A 54 -4.58 -29.26 3.59
CA ASP A 54 -3.97 -28.92 4.89
C ASP A 54 -4.92 -28.15 5.82
N ILE A 55 -5.95 -27.51 5.26
CA ILE A 55 -6.97 -26.78 6.01
C ILE A 55 -8.06 -27.70 6.60
N ARG A 56 -8.19 -28.96 6.14
CA ARG A 56 -9.29 -29.87 6.52
C ARG A 56 -8.77 -31.19 7.11
N ASN A 57 -8.66 -31.24 8.43
CA ASN A 57 -8.34 -32.47 9.14
C ASN A 57 -9.50 -33.48 9.09
N ASP A 58 -9.23 -34.66 8.52
CA ASP A 58 -9.97 -35.93 8.51
C ASP A 58 -11.50 -35.94 8.28
N ASN A 59 -11.92 -36.24 7.04
CA ASN A 59 -12.97 -37.23 6.77
C ASN A 59 -12.97 -37.72 5.30
N LYS A 60 -13.32 -39.00 5.09
CA LYS A 60 -13.53 -39.60 3.76
C LYS A 60 -14.69 -38.85 3.07
N ASP A 61 -14.47 -38.43 1.82
CA ASP A 61 -15.39 -37.62 0.98
C ASP A 61 -15.34 -36.10 1.11
N THR A 62 -14.13 -35.53 1.22
CA THR A 62 -13.97 -34.08 1.01
C THR A 62 -14.22 -33.71 -0.45
N VAL A 63 -15.20 -32.84 -0.69
CA VAL A 63 -15.47 -32.19 -1.97
C VAL A 63 -14.75 -30.84 -2.02
N ILE A 64 -13.99 -30.60 -3.08
CA ILE A 64 -13.26 -29.36 -3.33
C ILE A 64 -13.88 -28.66 -4.55
N ASP A 65 -14.28 -27.41 -4.36
CA ASP A 65 -14.94 -26.60 -5.38
C ASP A 65 -13.90 -25.88 -6.27
N ILE A 66 -14.11 -26.00 -7.58
CA ILE A 66 -13.28 -25.37 -8.63
C ILE A 66 -14.20 -24.46 -9.46
N PRO A 67 -14.45 -23.22 -9.03
CA PRO A 67 -15.50 -22.37 -9.59
C PRO A 67 -15.18 -21.83 -11.00
N PHE A 68 -13.92 -21.81 -11.41
CA PHE A 68 -13.46 -21.16 -12.66
C PHE A 68 -12.98 -22.14 -13.75
N VAL A 69 -13.21 -23.44 -13.59
CA VAL A 69 -12.80 -24.47 -14.56
C VAL A 69 -14.01 -25.35 -14.89
N ASP A 70 -14.34 -25.49 -16.17
CA ASP A 70 -15.43 -26.36 -16.63
C ASP A 70 -15.04 -27.85 -16.55
N ASP A 71 -16.03 -28.75 -16.65
CA ASP A 71 -15.80 -30.19 -16.50
C ASP A 71 -14.86 -30.78 -17.57
N GLN A 72 -14.92 -30.29 -18.81
CA GLN A 72 -14.11 -30.79 -19.92
C GLN A 72 -12.64 -30.39 -19.72
N THR A 73 -12.40 -29.12 -19.40
CA THR A 73 -11.06 -28.59 -19.11
C THR A 73 -10.45 -29.26 -17.87
N LEU A 74 -11.22 -29.43 -16.80
CA LEU A 74 -10.76 -30.15 -15.61
C LEU A 74 -10.42 -31.62 -15.94
N GLY A 75 -11.20 -32.27 -16.81
CA GLY A 75 -10.91 -33.62 -17.29
C GLY A 75 -9.55 -33.74 -17.98
N ARG A 76 -9.15 -32.71 -18.73
CA ARG A 76 -7.85 -32.66 -19.43
C ARG A 76 -6.69 -32.41 -18.48
N VAL A 77 -6.83 -31.49 -17.54
CA VAL A 77 -5.83 -31.27 -16.48
C VAL A 77 -5.58 -32.58 -15.72
N LEU A 78 -6.64 -33.28 -15.31
CA LEU A 78 -6.52 -34.57 -14.62
C LEU A 78 -5.91 -35.66 -15.51
N GLY A 79 -6.21 -35.67 -16.81
CA GLY A 79 -5.60 -36.58 -17.78
C GLY A 79 -4.09 -36.39 -17.89
N TRP A 80 -3.65 -35.13 -17.97
CA TRP A 80 -2.24 -34.76 -18.00
C TRP A 80 -1.52 -35.11 -16.69
N CYS A 81 -2.11 -34.74 -15.54
CA CYS A 81 -1.56 -35.08 -14.22
C CYS A 81 -1.49 -36.60 -14.00
N LYS A 82 -2.44 -37.38 -14.52
CA LYS A 82 -2.40 -38.86 -14.42
C LYS A 82 -1.20 -39.44 -15.15
N ARG A 83 -0.86 -38.92 -16.34
CA ARG A 83 0.31 -39.35 -17.11
C ARG A 83 1.62 -39.01 -16.39
N HIS A 84 1.73 -37.77 -15.89
CA HIS A 84 2.94 -37.25 -15.25
C HIS A 84 3.00 -37.53 -13.74
N SER A 85 2.05 -38.30 -13.20
CA SER A 85 2.00 -38.66 -11.76
C SER A 85 3.16 -39.53 -11.24
N LYS A 86 4.03 -39.97 -12.14
CA LYS A 86 5.25 -40.73 -11.82
C LYS A 86 6.52 -39.89 -11.93
N ASP A 87 6.43 -38.68 -12.48
CA ASP A 87 7.55 -37.78 -12.62
C ASP A 87 7.78 -37.05 -11.29
N GLU A 88 9.02 -36.68 -10.98
CA GLU A 88 9.30 -35.93 -9.76
C GLU A 88 8.68 -34.52 -9.86
N PRO A 89 8.06 -33.99 -8.78
CA PRO A 89 7.54 -32.63 -8.78
C PRO A 89 8.67 -31.63 -9.07
N LEU A 90 8.50 -30.83 -10.12
CA LEU A 90 9.47 -29.82 -10.51
C LEU A 90 9.63 -28.78 -9.40
N GLN A 91 10.85 -28.56 -8.93
CA GLN A 91 11.18 -27.46 -8.03
C GLN A 91 11.36 -26.16 -8.83
N ASP A 92 11.09 -24.99 -8.22
CA ASP A 92 11.12 -23.68 -8.88
C ASP A 92 12.42 -23.40 -9.66
N HIS A 93 13.55 -23.87 -9.14
CA HIS A 93 14.87 -23.68 -9.75
C HIS A 93 15.10 -24.55 -11.00
N GLU A 94 14.31 -25.61 -11.21
CA GLU A 94 14.35 -26.47 -12.39
C GLU A 94 13.45 -25.97 -13.54
N LEU A 95 12.38 -25.23 -13.23
CA LEU A 95 11.50 -24.59 -14.22
C LEU A 95 12.27 -23.59 -15.11
N VAL A 96 13.27 -22.91 -14.56
CA VAL A 96 14.14 -21.98 -15.32
C VAL A 96 15.03 -22.73 -16.33
N LYS A 97 15.48 -23.95 -16.00
CA LYS A 97 16.31 -24.78 -16.89
C LYS A 97 15.51 -25.44 -18.01
N LEU A 98 14.18 -25.58 -17.85
CA LEU A 98 13.28 -26.18 -18.82
C LEU A 98 12.85 -25.22 -19.93
N ARG A 99 12.98 -23.90 -19.77
CA ARG A 99 12.59 -22.89 -20.79
C ARG A 99 13.26 -23.08 -22.16
N ASN A 100 14.47 -23.63 -22.19
CA ASN A 100 15.24 -23.84 -23.43
C ASN A 100 15.17 -25.29 -23.96
N LYS A 101 14.36 -26.17 -23.35
CA LYS A 101 14.18 -27.55 -23.81
C LYS A 101 12.89 -27.68 -24.65
N PRO A 102 12.93 -28.42 -25.76
CA PRO A 102 11.75 -28.66 -26.60
C PRO A 102 10.66 -29.42 -25.83
N VAL A 103 9.40 -29.18 -26.20
CA VAL A 103 8.25 -29.88 -25.61
C VAL A 103 8.35 -31.39 -25.90
N PRO A 104 8.20 -32.27 -24.89
CA PRO A 104 8.20 -33.71 -25.11
C PRO A 104 7.13 -34.17 -26.11
N GLU A 105 7.45 -35.21 -26.89
CA GLU A 105 6.59 -35.66 -28.00
C GLU A 105 5.17 -36.07 -27.56
N TRP A 106 5.04 -36.63 -26.36
CA TRP A 106 3.72 -36.98 -25.82
C TRP A 106 2.88 -35.73 -25.50
N ASP A 107 3.49 -34.70 -24.90
CA ASP A 107 2.80 -33.45 -24.56
C ASP A 107 2.43 -32.64 -25.80
N LYS A 108 3.32 -32.66 -26.81
CA LYS A 108 3.06 -32.07 -28.11
C LYS A 108 1.83 -32.71 -28.78
N ASN A 109 1.73 -34.04 -28.72
CA ASN A 109 0.55 -34.76 -29.21
C ASN A 109 -0.70 -34.51 -28.34
N PHE A 110 -0.55 -34.46 -27.01
CA PHE A 110 -1.65 -34.18 -26.08
C PHE A 110 -2.28 -32.81 -26.34
N LEU A 111 -1.47 -31.78 -26.60
CA LEU A 111 -1.94 -30.43 -26.92
C LEU A 111 -2.30 -30.25 -28.39
N GLY A 112 -1.69 -31.01 -29.30
CA GLY A 112 -1.88 -30.89 -30.75
C GLY A 112 -3.29 -31.23 -31.25
N TYR A 113 -4.10 -31.95 -30.46
CA TYR A 113 -5.51 -32.24 -30.77
C TYR A 113 -6.48 -31.17 -30.26
N LEU A 114 -6.01 -30.12 -29.59
CA LEU A 114 -6.86 -29.08 -29.02
C LEU A 114 -7.10 -27.94 -30.03
N SER A 115 -8.34 -27.46 -30.10
CA SER A 115 -8.60 -26.18 -30.76
C SER A 115 -7.95 -25.02 -29.98
N ASN A 116 -7.76 -23.87 -30.62
CA ASN A 116 -7.17 -22.69 -29.97
C ASN A 116 -7.92 -22.31 -28.68
N SER A 117 -9.25 -22.29 -28.71
CA SER A 117 -10.09 -21.97 -27.54
C SER A 117 -9.88 -22.96 -26.39
N GLU A 118 -9.70 -24.24 -26.72
CA GLU A 118 -9.48 -25.29 -25.73
C GLU A 118 -8.08 -25.24 -25.13
N LEU A 119 -7.07 -24.87 -25.93
CA LEU A 119 -5.70 -24.66 -25.47
C LEU A 119 -5.61 -23.46 -24.52
N PHE A 120 -6.33 -22.36 -24.82
CA PHE A 120 -6.41 -21.21 -23.92
C PHE A 120 -7.13 -21.54 -22.61
N ALA A 121 -8.29 -22.22 -22.69
CA ALA A 121 -9.01 -22.67 -21.50
C ALA A 121 -8.13 -23.57 -20.62
N LEU A 122 -7.37 -24.49 -21.23
CA LEU A 122 -6.43 -25.35 -20.52
C LEU A 122 -5.26 -24.58 -19.90
N THR A 123 -4.75 -23.55 -20.59
CA THR A 123 -3.67 -22.68 -20.08
C THR A 123 -4.12 -21.91 -18.83
N ILE A 124 -5.31 -21.30 -18.90
CA ILE A 124 -5.91 -20.56 -17.78
C ILE A 124 -6.20 -21.50 -16.60
N ALA A 125 -6.71 -22.71 -16.88
CA ALA A 125 -6.99 -23.70 -15.85
C ALA A 125 -5.71 -24.24 -15.20
N ALA A 126 -4.62 -24.41 -15.95
CA ALA A 126 -3.33 -24.86 -15.42
C ALA A 126 -2.69 -23.83 -14.48
N ASP A 127 -2.81 -22.54 -14.80
CA ASP A 127 -2.41 -21.43 -13.94
C ASP A 127 -3.29 -21.38 -12.67
N PHE A 128 -4.61 -21.40 -12.84
CA PHE A 128 -5.56 -21.35 -11.72
C PHE A 128 -5.41 -22.52 -10.73
N LEU A 129 -5.18 -23.73 -11.23
CA LEU A 129 -5.02 -24.93 -10.42
C LEU A 129 -3.60 -25.12 -9.85
N ASP A 130 -2.69 -24.21 -10.19
CA ASP A 130 -1.27 -24.28 -9.85
C ASP A 130 -0.64 -25.62 -10.27
N VAL A 131 -0.60 -25.83 -11.60
CA VAL A 131 0.03 -26.98 -12.26
C VAL A 131 1.16 -26.49 -13.17
N PRO A 132 2.35 -26.15 -12.62
CA PRO A 132 3.41 -25.43 -13.35
C PRO A 132 3.91 -26.14 -14.62
N GLY A 133 4.00 -27.47 -14.59
CA GLY A 133 4.44 -28.26 -15.74
C GLY A 133 3.46 -28.22 -16.92
N LEU A 134 2.15 -28.22 -16.65
CA LEU A 134 1.13 -28.12 -17.70
C LEU A 134 1.09 -26.70 -18.28
N LEU A 135 1.24 -25.67 -17.44
CA LEU A 135 1.30 -24.28 -17.85
C LEU A 135 2.48 -24.02 -18.81
N ASP A 136 3.69 -24.50 -18.47
CA ASP A 136 4.89 -24.33 -19.30
C ASP A 136 4.73 -24.94 -20.70
N VAL A 137 4.21 -26.17 -20.78
CA VAL A 137 3.98 -26.85 -22.06
C VAL A 137 2.91 -26.13 -22.90
N CYS A 138 1.82 -25.64 -22.29
CA CYS A 138 0.81 -24.86 -22.99
C CYS A 138 1.38 -23.55 -23.56
N CYS A 139 2.16 -22.80 -22.76
CA CYS A 139 2.80 -21.57 -23.19
C CYS A 139 3.80 -21.80 -24.35
N LYS A 140 4.57 -22.89 -24.31
CA LYS A 140 5.50 -23.26 -25.40
C LYS A 140 4.77 -23.61 -26.69
N THR A 141 3.67 -24.35 -26.62
CA THR A 141 2.86 -24.67 -27.80
C THR A 141 2.27 -23.41 -28.42
N ILE A 142 1.72 -22.50 -27.60
CA ILE A 142 1.19 -21.21 -28.08
C ILE A 142 2.30 -20.37 -28.73
N ALA A 143 3.48 -20.28 -28.09
CA ALA A 143 4.62 -19.55 -28.65
C ALA A 143 5.08 -20.12 -30.00
N GLY A 144 5.13 -21.46 -30.14
CA GLY A 144 5.42 -22.12 -31.41
C GLY A 144 4.37 -21.85 -32.49
N MET A 145 3.10 -21.75 -32.11
CA MET A 145 2.01 -21.39 -33.04
C MET A 145 2.05 -19.94 -33.50
N LEU A 146 2.69 -19.04 -32.75
CA LEU A 146 2.83 -17.62 -33.11
C LEU A 146 4.13 -17.32 -33.86
N SER A 147 5.08 -18.27 -33.87
CA SER A 147 6.35 -18.13 -34.56
C SER A 147 6.17 -18.21 -36.08
N GLY A 148 6.50 -17.13 -36.78
CA GLY A 148 6.49 -17.08 -38.26
C GLY A 148 5.13 -16.84 -38.92
N ILE A 149 4.08 -16.51 -38.16
CA ILE A 149 2.76 -16.13 -38.72
C ILE A 149 2.66 -14.60 -38.80
N SER A 150 2.19 -14.08 -39.95
CA SER A 150 1.94 -12.64 -40.13
C SER A 150 0.83 -12.14 -39.21
N ALA A 151 0.84 -10.83 -38.92
CA ALA A 151 -0.15 -10.21 -38.06
C ALA A 151 -1.60 -10.38 -38.57
N GLU A 152 -1.83 -10.39 -39.90
CA GLU A 152 -3.17 -10.62 -40.45
C GLU A 152 -3.67 -12.04 -40.20
N ASN A 153 -2.81 -13.04 -40.42
CA ASN A 153 -3.15 -14.45 -40.22
C ASN A 153 -3.34 -14.78 -38.73
N ILE A 154 -2.64 -14.08 -37.83
CA ILE A 154 -2.90 -14.14 -36.38
C ILE A 154 -4.32 -13.58 -36.10
N ARG A 155 -4.68 -12.43 -36.66
CA ARG A 155 -6.00 -11.82 -36.42
C ARG A 155 -7.15 -12.71 -36.90
N GLU A 156 -7.03 -13.32 -38.08
CA GLU A 156 -8.04 -14.25 -38.61
C GLU A 156 -8.11 -15.54 -37.78
N LYS A 157 -6.95 -16.11 -37.41
CA LYS A 157 -6.85 -17.35 -36.61
C LYS A 157 -7.37 -17.20 -35.17
N PHE A 158 -7.40 -15.98 -34.64
CA PHE A 158 -7.86 -15.68 -33.29
C PHE A 158 -9.15 -14.83 -33.24
N GLY A 159 -9.79 -14.57 -34.38
CA GLY A 159 -11.04 -13.81 -34.44
C GLY A 159 -10.94 -12.38 -33.91
N ILE A 160 -9.77 -11.74 -34.07
CA ILE A 160 -9.50 -10.39 -33.60
C ILE A 160 -10.09 -9.41 -34.62
N VAL A 161 -11.05 -8.60 -34.19
CA VAL A 161 -11.69 -7.56 -35.03
C VAL A 161 -10.65 -6.52 -35.42
N ASP A 162 -10.51 -6.29 -36.73
CA ASP A 162 -9.58 -5.31 -37.29
C ASP A 162 -10.18 -3.90 -37.15
N ASP A 163 -9.57 -3.10 -36.28
CA ASP A 163 -10.00 -1.76 -35.89
C ASP A 163 -9.32 -0.64 -36.70
N LEU A 164 -8.52 -1.00 -37.70
CA LEU A 164 -7.78 -0.06 -38.55
C LEU A 164 -8.64 0.49 -39.70
N THR A 165 -8.54 1.80 -39.93
CA THR A 165 -9.23 2.52 -41.00
C THR A 165 -8.58 2.29 -42.38
N ALA A 166 -9.31 2.59 -43.46
CA ALA A 166 -8.83 2.36 -44.83
C ALA A 166 -7.56 3.16 -45.17
N ASP A 167 -7.40 4.34 -44.57
CA ASP A 167 -6.22 5.19 -44.75
C ASP A 167 -4.98 4.62 -44.02
N GLU A 168 -5.16 4.03 -42.84
CA GLU A 168 -4.08 3.37 -42.07
C GLU A 168 -3.54 2.11 -42.76
N LYS A 169 -4.39 1.41 -43.52
CA LYS A 169 -3.96 0.26 -44.35
C LYS A 169 -3.22 0.67 -45.62
N ALA A 170 -3.49 1.87 -46.15
CA ALA A 170 -2.80 2.40 -47.33
C ALA A 170 -1.37 2.84 -46.99
N GLU A 171 -1.16 3.43 -45.80
CA GLU A 171 0.18 3.77 -45.29
C GLU A 171 1.06 2.53 -45.05
N LEU A 172 0.50 1.45 -44.50
CA LEU A 172 1.23 0.18 -44.27
C LEU A 172 1.63 -0.54 -45.57
N LYS A 173 0.85 -0.41 -46.64
CA LYS A 173 1.21 -0.97 -47.97
C LYS A 173 2.31 -0.16 -48.67
N ALA A 174 2.43 1.13 -48.38
CA ALA A 174 3.52 1.96 -48.90
C ALA A 174 4.86 1.63 -48.22
N GLU A 175 4.84 1.18 -46.97
CA GLU A 175 6.05 0.78 -46.22
C GLU A 175 6.69 -0.54 -46.72
N HIS A 176 5.96 -1.44 -47.39
CA HIS A 176 6.47 -2.76 -47.81
C HIS A 176 7.14 -2.80 -49.21
N GLN A 177 7.23 -1.68 -49.92
CA GLN A 177 7.84 -1.61 -51.26
C GLN A 177 9.33 -1.22 -51.26
N GLU A 178 9.92 -0.84 -50.13
CA GLU A 178 11.31 -0.35 -50.06
C GLU A 178 12.35 -1.40 -49.60
N ASP A 179 11.95 -2.62 -49.23
CA ASP A 179 12.83 -3.61 -48.57
C ASP A 179 13.54 -4.63 -49.50
N ASN A 180 13.55 -4.45 -50.82
CA ASN A 180 14.19 -5.41 -51.74
C ASN A 180 15.38 -4.79 -52.50
N GLU A 181 16.46 -4.45 -51.80
CA GLU A 181 17.78 -4.28 -52.41
C GLU A 181 18.86 -4.28 -51.30
N GLU A 182 19.62 -5.36 -51.17
CA GLU A 182 21.10 -5.37 -51.17
C GLU A 182 21.70 -6.64 -50.57
N THR A 183 22.78 -7.08 -51.21
CA THR A 183 23.57 -8.30 -50.96
C THR A 183 25.01 -7.93 -50.60
N ASP A 184 25.56 -8.71 -49.66
CA ASP A 184 26.96 -9.18 -49.56
C ASP A 184 28.05 -8.17 -49.12
N GLU A 185 28.50 -8.24 -47.86
CA GLU A 185 29.83 -7.74 -47.42
C GLU A 185 30.24 -8.32 -46.04
N THR A 186 30.98 -9.44 -46.05
CA THR A 186 31.26 -10.28 -44.87
C THR A 186 32.59 -10.02 -44.14
N GLU A 187 33.43 -9.08 -44.58
CA GLU A 187 34.72 -8.79 -43.91
C GLU A 187 34.72 -7.52 -43.03
N GLU A 188 33.82 -6.56 -43.25
CA GLU A 188 33.65 -5.40 -42.35
C GLU A 188 32.89 -5.76 -41.08
N GLU A 189 32.02 -6.77 -41.15
CA GLU A 189 31.25 -7.30 -40.01
C GLU A 189 32.16 -7.84 -38.91
N GLU A 190 33.21 -8.60 -39.25
CA GLU A 190 34.11 -9.19 -38.25
C GLU A 190 34.93 -8.14 -37.46
N LYS A 191 35.29 -7.03 -38.13
CA LYS A 191 35.96 -5.89 -37.49
C LYS A 191 35.01 -5.10 -36.60
N ARG A 192 33.77 -4.88 -37.06
CA ARG A 192 32.71 -4.27 -36.26
C ARG A 192 32.38 -5.12 -35.04
N GLU A 193 32.33 -6.44 -35.18
CA GLU A 193 32.00 -7.37 -34.10
C GLU A 193 33.07 -7.40 -33.00
N LYS A 194 34.37 -7.33 -33.36
CA LYS A 194 35.45 -7.21 -32.37
C LYS A 194 35.43 -5.87 -31.63
N ALA A 195 35.22 -4.76 -32.34
CA ALA A 195 35.08 -3.44 -31.71
C ALA A 195 33.83 -3.38 -30.81
N TRP A 196 32.75 -4.04 -31.22
CA TRP A 196 31.48 -4.17 -30.50
C TRP A 196 31.62 -4.99 -29.21
N MET A 197 32.34 -6.11 -29.24
CA MET A 197 32.61 -6.93 -28.04
C MET A 197 33.48 -6.21 -27.00
N GLU A 198 34.34 -5.29 -27.43
CA GLU A 198 35.17 -4.46 -26.54
C GLU A 198 34.36 -3.30 -25.93
N ALA A 199 33.42 -2.72 -26.68
CA ALA A 199 32.49 -1.71 -26.20
C ALA A 199 31.46 -2.29 -25.20
N LEU A 200 30.96 -3.50 -25.43
CA LEU A 200 30.05 -4.21 -24.51
C LEU A 200 30.69 -4.50 -23.16
N LYS A 201 31.98 -4.86 -23.13
CA LYS A 201 32.74 -5.04 -21.88
C LYS A 201 32.85 -3.76 -21.03
N LYS A 202 32.63 -2.58 -21.64
CA LYS A 202 32.65 -1.26 -20.99
C LYS A 202 31.24 -0.70 -20.71
N SER A 203 30.17 -1.39 -21.09
CA SER A 203 28.79 -0.92 -20.97
C SER A 203 28.30 -0.91 -19.51
N LYS A 204 28.40 0.24 -18.85
CA LYS A 204 27.71 0.53 -17.58
C LYS A 204 26.35 1.15 -17.84
N THR A 205 25.42 0.95 -16.90
CA THR A 205 24.18 1.74 -16.85
C THR A 205 24.55 3.22 -16.86
N LEU A 206 23.87 4.03 -17.69
CA LEU A 206 24.03 5.47 -17.72
C LEU A 206 23.88 6.03 -16.29
N ASP A 207 24.96 6.59 -15.73
CA ASP A 207 24.94 7.27 -14.44
C ASP A 207 24.64 8.74 -14.70
N LEU A 208 23.51 9.23 -14.16
CA LEU A 208 23.03 10.61 -14.35
C LEU A 208 24.08 11.65 -13.90
N LEU A 209 25.03 11.27 -13.02
CA LEU A 209 26.12 12.14 -12.57
C LEU A 209 27.41 12.03 -13.41
N GLN A 210 27.60 10.99 -14.21
CA GLN A 210 28.81 10.77 -15.04
C GLN A 210 28.59 11.16 -16.51
N GLN A 211 27.68 12.11 -16.77
CA GLN A 211 27.46 12.68 -18.08
C GLN A 211 28.65 13.60 -18.47
N ARG A 212 28.99 13.68 -19.77
CA ARG A 212 30.21 14.36 -20.28
C ARG A 212 30.29 15.89 -20.06
N ARG A 213 29.37 16.50 -19.29
CA ARG A 213 29.39 17.93 -18.92
C ARG A 213 29.70 18.24 -17.44
N HIS A 214 29.91 17.24 -16.57
CA HIS A 214 30.35 17.45 -15.18
C HIS A 214 29.42 18.28 -14.26
N THR A 215 28.12 18.45 -14.56
CA THR A 215 27.25 19.39 -13.81
C THR A 215 25.95 18.79 -13.21
N GLY A 216 25.64 17.50 -13.44
CA GLY A 216 24.41 16.84 -12.95
C GLY A 216 23.16 17.14 -13.78
N ASP A 217 22.03 16.51 -13.44
CA ASP A 217 20.75 16.49 -14.19
C ASP A 217 19.81 17.68 -13.87
N ILE A 218 20.02 18.40 -12.77
CA ILE A 218 19.25 19.61 -12.44
C ILE A 218 20.03 20.87 -12.82
N VAL A 219 19.55 21.59 -13.85
CA VAL A 219 20.18 22.82 -14.37
C VAL A 219 20.30 23.93 -13.32
N GLN A 220 19.35 24.02 -12.39
CA GLN A 220 19.40 25.01 -11.31
C GLN A 220 20.59 24.81 -10.36
N LEU A 221 21.28 23.66 -10.41
CA LEU A 221 22.48 23.38 -9.61
C LEU A 221 23.79 23.84 -10.28
N TRP A 222 23.76 24.28 -11.54
CA TRP A 222 24.97 24.50 -12.36
C TRP A 222 25.72 25.82 -12.10
N ASP A 223 25.22 26.69 -11.20
CA ASP A 223 25.79 28.02 -10.94
C ASP A 223 26.14 28.18 -9.44
N GLU A 224 27.38 28.54 -9.12
CA GLU A 224 27.95 28.51 -7.75
C GLU A 224 27.49 29.70 -6.87
N GLU A 225 26.90 30.75 -7.45
CA GLU A 225 26.39 31.90 -6.69
C GLU A 225 24.87 31.88 -6.51
N LYS A 226 24.46 31.54 -5.27
CA LYS A 226 23.14 31.71 -4.60
C LYS A 226 22.45 30.39 -4.25
N MET A 227 22.93 29.81 -3.16
CA MET A 227 22.25 28.73 -2.46
C MET A 227 20.92 29.17 -1.85
N LYS A 228 19.83 28.56 -2.33
CA LYS A 228 18.58 28.26 -1.60
C LYS A 228 17.67 27.41 -2.51
N MET A 229 17.83 26.09 -2.44
CA MET A 229 17.11 25.14 -3.31
C MET A 229 16.24 24.17 -2.51
N ARG A 230 15.24 23.56 -3.18
CA ARG A 230 14.01 22.92 -2.64
C ARG A 230 14.00 21.41 -2.94
N ASN A 231 13.15 20.56 -2.30
CA ASN A 231 13.14 19.07 -2.37
C ASN A 231 11.88 18.54 -3.07
N ALA A 232 10.75 19.07 -2.65
CA ALA A 232 9.53 19.10 -3.43
C ALA A 232 9.03 20.54 -3.33
N LEU A 233 8.44 21.06 -4.40
CA LEU A 233 7.81 22.38 -4.31
C LEU A 233 6.75 22.36 -3.20
N ARG A 234 6.73 23.36 -2.33
CA ARG A 234 5.61 23.51 -1.39
C ARG A 234 4.30 23.74 -2.15
N SER A 235 3.18 23.39 -1.51
CA SER A 235 1.83 23.60 -2.06
C SER A 235 1.40 25.08 -2.15
N ASP A 236 2.26 26.02 -1.78
CA ASP A 236 2.13 27.47 -1.94
C ASP A 236 3.18 28.05 -2.92
N SER A 237 4.02 27.22 -3.54
CA SER A 237 5.12 27.67 -4.41
C SER A 237 4.64 28.29 -5.72
N ASN A 238 5.31 29.39 -6.13
CA ASN A 238 5.11 30.07 -7.41
C ASN A 238 5.69 29.31 -8.62
N PHE A 239 6.52 28.29 -8.39
CA PHE A 239 7.11 27.45 -9.45
C PHE A 239 6.20 26.26 -9.84
N ARG A 240 4.94 26.24 -9.40
CA ARG A 240 3.99 25.18 -9.78
C ARG A 240 3.23 25.56 -11.04
N TRP A 241 2.85 24.57 -11.83
CA TRP A 241 2.03 24.74 -13.03
C TRP A 241 0.55 25.03 -12.67
N THR A 242 0.24 26.22 -12.16
CA THR A 242 -1.11 26.57 -11.67
C THR A 242 -1.98 27.34 -12.65
N ARG A 243 -1.38 27.86 -13.74
CA ARG A 243 -2.06 28.82 -14.65
C ARG A 243 -3.10 28.19 -15.58
N ILE A 244 -2.90 26.93 -15.97
CA ILE A 244 -3.72 26.28 -17.00
C ILE A 244 -4.36 25.04 -16.39
N ARG A 245 -5.69 24.93 -16.54
CA ARG A 245 -6.46 23.74 -16.20
C ARG A 245 -7.20 23.20 -17.42
N ASP A 246 -7.38 21.89 -17.48
CA ASP A 246 -8.26 21.29 -18.47
C ASP A 246 -9.72 21.21 -17.97
N LYS A 247 -10.60 20.69 -18.83
CA LYS A 247 -12.03 20.51 -18.54
C LYS A 247 -12.31 19.63 -17.32
N ASP A 248 -11.38 18.73 -16.98
CA ASP A 248 -11.48 17.80 -15.86
C ASP A 248 -10.84 18.40 -14.59
N GLY A 249 -10.41 19.66 -14.64
CA GLY A 249 -9.79 20.40 -13.55
C GLY A 249 -8.31 20.06 -13.31
N LYS A 250 -7.69 19.23 -14.15
CA LYS A 250 -6.27 18.86 -14.03
C LYS A 250 -5.38 20.04 -14.40
N TYR A 251 -4.27 20.19 -13.69
CA TYR A 251 -3.22 21.15 -14.01
C TYR A 251 -2.49 20.72 -15.27
N VAL A 252 -2.40 21.62 -16.25
CA VAL A 252 -1.84 21.32 -17.57
C VAL A 252 -0.42 21.85 -17.69
N ILE A 253 0.50 20.97 -18.10
CA ILE A 253 1.87 21.31 -18.50
C ILE A 253 1.91 21.28 -20.05
N PRO A 254 1.95 22.45 -20.72
CA PRO A 254 2.10 22.51 -22.16
C PRO A 254 3.48 22.01 -22.58
N PHE A 255 3.54 21.18 -23.62
CA PHE A 255 4.83 20.74 -24.18
C PHE A 255 4.87 20.78 -25.71
N ILE A 256 6.08 20.86 -26.25
CA ILE A 256 6.41 20.56 -27.64
C ILE A 256 7.54 19.54 -27.67
N ILE A 257 7.66 18.80 -28.78
CA ILE A 257 8.78 17.89 -29.02
C ILE A 257 9.49 18.39 -30.27
N THR A 258 10.60 19.12 -30.12
CA THR A 258 11.45 19.49 -31.26
C THR A 258 12.55 18.46 -31.51
N GLY A 259 12.81 17.57 -30.55
CA GLY A 259 13.75 16.46 -30.72
C GLY A 259 13.34 15.47 -31.82
N ARG A 260 14.34 14.96 -32.54
CA ARG A 260 14.21 13.87 -33.52
C ARG A 260 14.26 12.52 -32.80
N PHE A 261 13.13 12.13 -32.22
CA PHE A 261 12.99 10.80 -31.61
C PHE A 261 12.58 9.78 -32.69
N SER A 262 13.35 8.70 -32.85
CA SER A 262 13.14 7.70 -33.90
C SER A 262 11.85 6.91 -33.67
N LYS A 263 11.04 6.73 -34.73
CA LYS A 263 9.83 5.89 -34.69
C LYS A 263 10.19 4.40 -34.57
N ALA A 264 11.30 3.97 -35.18
CA ALA A 264 11.78 2.59 -35.18
C ALA A 264 12.06 2.05 -33.75
N ILE A 265 12.47 2.92 -32.82
CA ILE A 265 12.89 2.55 -31.45
C ILE A 265 11.79 2.81 -30.39
N ARG A 266 10.55 3.16 -30.80
CA ARG A 266 9.40 3.45 -29.89
C ARG A 266 9.64 4.56 -28.85
N GLN A 267 10.65 5.41 -29.00
CA GLN A 267 11.04 6.44 -28.01
C GLN A 267 9.90 7.44 -27.68
N ARG A 268 9.17 7.89 -28.70
CA ARG A 268 8.00 8.77 -28.49
C ARG A 268 6.88 8.10 -27.69
N ALA A 269 6.70 6.78 -27.87
CA ALA A 269 5.72 6.02 -27.12
C ALA A 269 6.12 5.91 -25.64
N THR A 270 7.42 5.76 -25.34
CA THR A 270 7.95 5.79 -23.96
C THR A 270 7.70 7.12 -23.28
N ILE A 271 7.98 8.25 -23.96
CA ILE A 271 7.70 9.61 -23.46
C ILE A 271 6.22 9.78 -23.17
N LYS A 272 5.36 9.40 -24.13
CA LYS A 272 3.91 9.46 -23.94
C LYS A 272 3.45 8.59 -22.77
N LYS A 273 3.95 7.36 -22.66
CA LYS A 273 3.62 6.43 -21.56
C LYS A 273 3.99 7.01 -20.19
N ALA A 274 5.15 7.63 -20.06
CA ALA A 274 5.57 8.27 -18.81
C ALA A 274 4.68 9.49 -18.46
N MET A 275 4.32 10.31 -19.45
CA MET A 275 3.38 11.43 -19.28
C MET A 275 1.98 10.95 -18.85
N ASP A 276 1.46 9.93 -19.52
CA ASP A 276 0.16 9.33 -19.21
C ASP A 276 0.17 8.76 -17.78
N LYS A 277 1.25 8.09 -17.38
CA LYS A 277 1.39 7.51 -16.03
C LYS A 277 1.36 8.56 -14.91
N ILE A 278 1.98 9.72 -15.11
CA ILE A 278 1.87 10.86 -14.18
C ILE A 278 0.42 11.38 -14.14
N SER A 279 -0.22 11.51 -15.31
CA SER A 279 -1.62 11.94 -15.42
C SER A 279 -2.59 10.98 -14.74
N ASP A 280 -2.39 9.68 -14.84
CA ASP A 280 -3.31 8.68 -14.28
C ASP A 280 -3.22 8.60 -12.76
N ASN A 281 -2.04 8.88 -12.21
CA ASN A 281 -1.79 8.80 -10.77
C ASN A 281 -1.95 10.14 -10.05
N THR A 282 -2.10 11.26 -10.76
CA THR A 282 -2.17 12.60 -10.17
C THR A 282 -3.19 13.50 -10.88
N CYS A 283 -3.32 14.74 -10.43
CA CYS A 283 -4.11 15.78 -11.09
C CYS A 283 -3.28 16.66 -12.03
N VAL A 284 -2.08 16.22 -12.46
CA VAL A 284 -1.20 16.93 -13.38
C VAL A 284 -1.17 16.20 -14.73
N LYS A 285 -1.27 16.93 -15.84
CA LYS A 285 -1.35 16.35 -17.18
C LYS A 285 -0.48 17.09 -18.17
N PHE A 286 0.20 16.36 -19.03
CA PHE A 286 0.94 16.93 -20.16
C PHE A 286 0.04 17.04 -21.39
N ARG A 287 0.12 18.17 -22.10
CA ARG A 287 -0.68 18.42 -23.30
C ARG A 287 0.14 19.16 -24.35
N PRO A 288 -0.03 18.85 -25.66
CA PRO A 288 0.61 19.63 -26.72
C PRO A 288 0.28 21.13 -26.61
N ARG A 289 1.31 21.97 -26.72
CA ARG A 289 1.22 23.43 -26.56
C ARG A 289 0.29 24.08 -27.61
N ARG A 290 -0.45 25.11 -27.19
CA ARG A 290 -1.22 26.03 -28.06
C ARG A 290 -0.42 27.30 -28.35
N ARG A 291 -0.71 27.98 -29.46
CA ARG A 291 0.04 29.17 -29.92
C ARG A 291 0.12 30.31 -28.88
N ASN A 292 -0.86 30.44 -28.00
CA ASN A 292 -0.95 31.50 -26.98
C ASN A 292 -0.34 31.13 -25.61
N GLU A 293 0.24 29.94 -25.45
CA GLU A 293 0.85 29.51 -24.20
C GLU A 293 2.34 29.88 -24.20
N ASN A 294 2.72 30.85 -23.36
CA ASN A 294 4.10 31.36 -23.31
C ASN A 294 5.05 30.51 -22.46
N ASP A 295 4.53 29.84 -21.43
CA ASP A 295 5.32 28.95 -20.57
C ASP A 295 5.05 27.50 -21.00
N TYR A 296 6.10 26.79 -21.43
CA TYR A 296 5.97 25.43 -21.94
C TYR A 296 7.30 24.66 -21.86
N VAL A 297 7.19 23.34 -21.86
CA VAL A 297 8.32 22.41 -21.91
C VAL A 297 8.67 22.09 -23.35
N ASP A 298 9.94 22.17 -23.70
CA ASP A 298 10.46 21.79 -25.00
C ASP A 298 11.36 20.55 -24.86
N ILE A 299 10.86 19.42 -25.35
CA ILE A 299 11.52 18.12 -25.24
C ILE A 299 12.45 17.95 -26.43
N GLN A 300 13.74 17.87 -26.14
CA GLN A 300 14.82 17.77 -27.12
C GLN A 300 15.63 16.51 -26.91
N ASN A 301 16.29 16.07 -27.97
CA ASN A 301 17.34 15.06 -27.92
C ASN A 301 18.49 15.49 -28.80
N LYS A 302 19.69 15.44 -28.24
CA LYS A 302 20.93 15.77 -28.92
C LYS A 302 22.01 14.85 -28.36
N ILE A 303 22.86 14.34 -29.24
CA ILE A 303 23.97 13.45 -28.86
C ILE A 303 24.95 14.25 -28.00
N ASN A 304 25.47 13.64 -26.92
CA ASN A 304 26.46 14.22 -26.00
C ASN A 304 25.99 15.43 -25.17
N GLU A 305 24.69 15.67 -25.05
CA GLU A 305 24.17 16.76 -24.21
C GLU A 305 23.85 16.33 -22.77
N GLY A 306 23.68 15.03 -22.50
CA GLY A 306 23.21 14.53 -21.20
C GLY A 306 21.69 14.53 -21.04
N CYS A 307 21.22 13.98 -19.93
CA CYS A 307 19.83 14.09 -19.47
C CYS A 307 19.77 15.21 -18.44
N TYR A 308 19.00 16.26 -18.72
CA TYR A 308 18.84 17.34 -17.76
C TYR A 308 17.56 18.13 -17.96
N THR A 309 17.16 18.80 -16.88
CA THR A 309 15.96 19.60 -16.86
C THR A 309 15.98 20.62 -15.72
N THR A 310 15.07 21.58 -15.78
CA THR A 310 14.72 22.43 -14.63
C THR A 310 13.59 21.83 -13.80
N VAL A 311 13.55 22.14 -12.51
CA VAL A 311 12.47 21.74 -11.60
C VAL A 311 11.31 22.74 -11.59
N GLY A 312 10.09 22.26 -11.83
CA GLY A 312 8.87 23.07 -11.85
C GLY A 312 8.69 23.98 -13.08
N GLN A 313 7.84 25.00 -12.94
CA GLN A 313 7.53 26.03 -13.93
C GLN A 313 8.45 27.24 -13.76
N ILE A 314 9.23 27.54 -14.81
CA ILE A 314 9.96 28.80 -15.02
C ILE A 314 9.25 29.59 -16.14
N ARG A 315 9.46 30.91 -16.21
CA ARG A 315 8.85 31.73 -17.28
C ARG A 315 9.47 31.40 -18.64
N GLY A 316 8.63 31.26 -19.67
CA GLY A 316 9.03 31.05 -21.05
C GLY A 316 9.30 29.59 -21.43
N ARG A 317 10.09 29.41 -22.51
CA ARG A 317 10.52 28.11 -23.03
C ARG A 317 11.50 27.44 -22.08
N GLN A 318 11.19 26.23 -21.63
CA GLN A 318 12.04 25.46 -20.73
C GLN A 318 12.43 24.13 -21.37
N VAL A 319 13.73 23.87 -21.50
CA VAL A 319 14.22 22.64 -22.12
C VAL A 319 14.11 21.46 -21.15
N LEU A 320 13.73 20.31 -21.68
CA LEU A 320 13.92 18.98 -21.10
C LEU A 320 14.76 18.21 -22.11
N MET A 321 16.02 17.96 -21.78
CA MET A 321 16.96 17.25 -22.64
C MET A 321 16.93 15.76 -22.33
N LEU A 322 16.59 14.95 -23.32
CA LEU A 322 16.72 13.50 -23.28
C LEU A 322 17.76 13.12 -24.32
N GLU A 323 19.02 12.95 -23.93
CA GLU A 323 20.11 12.57 -24.85
C GLU A 323 19.68 11.42 -25.77
N SER A 324 19.91 11.61 -27.07
CA SER A 324 19.70 10.56 -28.06
C SER A 324 20.79 9.50 -27.91
N GLY A 325 20.37 8.23 -27.85
CA GLY A 325 21.29 7.11 -28.06
C GLY A 325 21.86 7.09 -29.46
N TRP A 326 22.93 6.32 -29.66
CA TRP A 326 23.46 6.05 -30.99
C TRP A 326 22.52 5.04 -31.66
N GLU A 327 21.97 5.38 -32.83
CA GLU A 327 20.86 4.65 -33.48
C GLU A 327 21.20 3.16 -33.77
N GLU A 328 22.49 2.83 -33.83
CA GLU A 328 23.04 1.48 -34.10
C GLU A 328 23.50 0.70 -32.84
N SER A 329 23.39 1.27 -31.63
CA SER A 329 23.99 0.66 -30.42
C SER A 329 23.00 0.46 -29.27
N CYS A 330 22.64 -0.80 -29.01
CA CYS A 330 21.93 -1.23 -27.78
C CYS A 330 22.74 -0.98 -26.49
N ALA A 331 24.04 -0.67 -26.59
CA ALA A 331 24.91 -0.42 -25.44
C ALA A 331 24.77 1.02 -24.89
N TYR A 332 24.18 1.94 -25.65
CA TYR A 332 23.94 3.31 -25.22
C TYR A 332 22.55 3.80 -25.67
N PRO A 333 21.47 3.42 -24.95
CA PRO A 333 20.10 3.81 -25.30
C PRO A 333 19.81 5.32 -25.12
N GLY A 334 20.78 6.11 -24.66
CA GLY A 334 20.61 7.50 -24.26
C GLY A 334 19.63 7.62 -23.09
N CYS A 335 18.94 8.75 -22.99
CA CYS A 335 17.98 9.06 -21.93
C CYS A 335 16.55 8.67 -22.29
N THR A 336 16.36 7.71 -23.20
CA THR A 336 15.04 7.40 -23.77
C THR A 336 14.35 6.18 -23.15
N ASP A 337 14.95 5.59 -22.12
CA ASP A 337 14.33 4.54 -21.32
C ASP A 337 13.26 5.10 -20.38
N HIS A 338 12.29 4.26 -20.01
CA HIS A 338 11.16 4.70 -19.17
C HIS A 338 11.59 5.29 -17.82
N SER A 339 12.63 4.74 -17.18
CA SER A 339 13.06 5.18 -15.85
C SER A 339 13.69 6.57 -15.88
N THR A 340 14.53 6.86 -16.87
CA THR A 340 15.11 8.19 -17.06
C THR A 340 14.06 9.20 -17.51
N VAL A 341 13.20 8.84 -18.47
CA VAL A 341 12.16 9.74 -18.98
C VAL A 341 11.20 10.16 -17.87
N ILE A 342 10.71 9.22 -17.04
CA ILE A 342 9.80 9.58 -15.95
C ILE A 342 10.52 10.42 -14.88
N HIS A 343 11.79 10.14 -14.58
CA HIS A 343 12.62 10.95 -13.68
C HIS A 343 12.68 12.44 -14.11
N GLU A 344 13.04 12.69 -15.38
CA GLU A 344 13.13 14.06 -15.92
C GLU A 344 11.77 14.77 -15.95
N LEU A 345 10.70 14.02 -16.19
CA LEU A 345 9.34 14.56 -16.12
C LEU A 345 8.92 14.89 -14.68
N MET A 346 9.32 14.08 -13.69
CA MET A 346 9.03 14.35 -12.27
C MET A 346 9.69 15.65 -11.79
N HIS A 347 10.89 15.95 -12.27
CA HIS A 347 11.50 17.28 -12.06
C HIS A 347 10.62 18.40 -12.62
N LYS A 348 10.14 18.29 -13.87
CA LYS A 348 9.24 19.30 -14.45
C LYS A 348 7.93 19.48 -13.69
N VAL A 349 7.43 18.42 -13.05
CA VAL A 349 6.24 18.49 -12.19
C VAL A 349 6.54 19.23 -10.88
N GLY A 350 7.76 19.10 -10.34
CA GLY A 350 8.23 19.87 -9.19
C GLY A 350 8.91 19.06 -8.08
N LEU A 351 9.39 17.85 -8.39
CA LEU A 351 10.21 17.05 -7.47
C LEU A 351 11.70 17.35 -7.67
N TRP A 352 12.47 17.29 -6.61
CA TRP A 352 13.92 17.22 -6.63
C TRP A 352 14.34 15.84 -6.12
N HIS A 353 15.64 15.62 -5.96
CA HIS A 353 16.13 14.31 -5.56
C HIS A 353 15.88 13.96 -4.10
N GLU A 354 15.61 12.69 -3.86
CA GLU A 354 15.30 12.17 -2.52
C GLU A 354 16.49 12.26 -1.58
N GLN A 355 17.74 12.10 -2.05
CA GLN A 355 18.92 12.27 -1.18
C GLN A 355 19.14 13.70 -0.68
N MET A 356 18.45 14.69 -1.24
CA MET A 356 18.64 16.09 -0.87
C MET A 356 17.69 16.54 0.26
N ARG A 357 16.82 15.67 0.82
CA ARG A 357 15.87 16.07 1.88
C ARG A 357 16.59 16.68 3.08
N TYR A 358 15.92 17.63 3.73
CA TYR A 358 16.44 18.25 4.95
C TYR A 358 16.66 17.22 6.08
N ASP A 359 15.85 16.16 6.13
CA ASP A 359 15.87 15.10 7.14
C ASP A 359 16.62 13.84 6.71
N ARG A 360 17.29 13.85 5.53
CA ARG A 360 17.96 12.64 4.99
C ARG A 360 19.00 12.01 5.93
N ASP A 361 19.54 12.79 6.89
CA ASP A 361 20.63 12.37 7.79
C ASP A 361 20.14 11.31 8.78
N LYS A 362 18.82 11.17 8.93
CA LYS A 362 18.18 10.12 9.72
C LYS A 362 18.14 8.77 8.99
N TYR A 363 18.47 8.74 7.69
CA TYR A 363 18.23 7.59 6.80
C TYR A 363 19.49 7.19 6.01
N ILE A 364 20.27 8.17 5.55
CA ILE A 364 21.49 7.96 4.78
C ILE A 364 22.65 8.82 5.30
N LYS A 365 23.86 8.29 5.17
CA LYS A 365 25.12 8.99 5.40
C LYS A 365 25.81 9.25 4.06
N ILE A 366 26.14 10.51 3.81
CA ILE A 366 26.92 10.93 2.63
C ILE A 366 28.41 10.87 2.98
N HIS A 367 29.19 10.18 2.15
CA HIS A 367 30.65 10.12 2.22
C HIS A 367 31.24 11.14 1.25
N TRP A 368 31.32 12.39 1.71
CA TRP A 368 31.75 13.54 0.90
C TRP A 368 33.14 13.34 0.27
N GLU A 369 34.04 12.70 1.01
CA GLU A 369 35.39 12.36 0.55
C GLU A 369 35.39 11.44 -0.68
N ASN A 370 34.31 10.69 -0.92
CA ASN A 370 34.20 9.76 -2.04
C ASN A 370 33.56 10.39 -3.29
N ILE A 371 33.07 11.62 -3.20
CA ILE A 371 32.42 12.34 -4.30
C ILE A 371 33.48 12.99 -5.20
N ILE A 372 33.23 13.05 -6.51
CA ILE A 372 34.07 13.78 -7.47
C ILE A 372 34.03 15.28 -7.11
N PRO A 373 35.18 15.95 -6.97
CA PRO A 373 35.21 17.40 -6.70
C PRO A 373 34.40 18.20 -7.73
N GLY A 374 33.52 19.08 -7.25
CA GLY A 374 32.59 19.89 -8.06
C GLY A 374 31.16 19.35 -8.12
N LEU A 375 30.91 18.10 -7.67
CA LEU A 375 29.57 17.50 -7.63
C LEU A 375 28.89 17.56 -6.26
N GLU A 376 29.50 18.22 -5.27
CA GLU A 376 29.00 18.26 -3.89
C GLU A 376 27.61 18.90 -3.80
N ASN A 377 27.31 19.85 -4.70
CA ASN A 377 26.00 20.50 -4.80
C ASN A 377 24.84 19.52 -5.09
N GLN A 378 25.11 18.38 -5.76
CA GLN A 378 24.11 17.34 -6.07
C GLN A 378 23.70 16.51 -4.84
N PHE A 379 24.49 16.59 -3.76
CA PHE A 379 24.26 15.88 -2.49
C PHE A 379 23.91 16.84 -1.35
N GLY A 380 23.83 18.14 -1.64
CA GLY A 380 23.50 19.18 -0.68
C GLY A 380 22.11 18.99 -0.06
N LYS A 381 21.98 19.27 1.25
CA LYS A 381 20.68 19.36 1.90
C LYS A 381 19.93 20.61 1.47
N ILE A 382 18.64 20.42 1.30
CA ILE A 382 17.67 21.48 1.11
C ILE A 382 17.13 21.96 2.47
N GLY A 383 16.82 23.25 2.63
CA GLY A 383 16.26 23.80 3.87
C GLY A 383 14.76 23.55 4.06
N GLN A 384 14.31 23.42 5.32
CA GLN A 384 12.90 23.21 5.71
C GLN A 384 11.95 24.34 5.30
N ILE A 385 12.44 25.59 5.24
CA ILE A 385 11.64 26.74 4.81
C ILE A 385 11.17 26.60 3.36
N GLN A 386 11.92 25.85 2.55
CA GLN A 386 11.77 25.86 1.09
C GLN A 386 11.31 24.53 0.52
N SER A 387 11.26 23.47 1.32
CA SER A 387 10.77 22.17 0.91
C SER A 387 10.02 21.46 2.03
N THR A 388 9.22 20.48 1.67
CA THR A 388 8.52 19.64 2.64
C THR A 388 8.64 18.19 2.24
N THR A 389 8.65 17.31 3.24
CA THR A 389 8.53 15.86 3.05
C THR A 389 7.08 15.44 2.87
N TYR A 390 6.13 16.35 3.08
CA TYR A 390 4.70 16.05 3.20
C TYR A 390 4.41 14.95 4.25
N ASN A 391 5.27 14.85 5.27
CA ASN A 391 5.28 13.79 6.28
C ASN A 391 5.33 12.37 5.70
N LEU A 392 5.86 12.22 4.48
CA LEU A 392 6.09 10.93 3.87
C LEU A 392 7.43 10.33 4.38
N PRO A 393 7.49 9.01 4.60
CA PRO A 393 8.72 8.33 5.00
C PRO A 393 9.82 8.51 3.94
N TYR A 394 11.07 8.28 4.33
CA TYR A 394 12.18 8.27 3.37
C TYR A 394 12.03 7.11 2.40
N ASP A 395 12.01 7.43 1.11
CA ASP A 395 11.76 6.44 0.07
C ASP A 395 13.03 6.04 -0.67
N TYR A 396 13.68 4.98 -0.20
CA TYR A 396 14.85 4.38 -0.86
C TYR A 396 14.54 3.87 -2.27
N LYS A 397 13.26 3.67 -2.61
CA LYS A 397 12.77 3.21 -3.92
C LYS A 397 12.20 4.37 -4.76
N SER A 398 12.38 5.62 -4.35
CA SER A 398 11.97 6.76 -5.16
C SER A 398 12.72 6.75 -6.50
N ILE A 399 12.03 7.07 -7.59
CA ILE A 399 12.73 7.26 -8.88
C ILE A 399 13.67 8.48 -8.84
N MET A 400 13.47 9.39 -7.87
CA MET A 400 14.27 10.57 -7.63
C MET A 400 15.47 10.30 -6.71
N GLN A 401 15.70 9.06 -6.27
CA GLN A 401 16.82 8.68 -5.41
C GLN A 401 18.01 8.23 -6.25
N TYR A 402 19.18 8.85 -6.03
CA TYR A 402 20.43 8.38 -6.65
C TYR A 402 20.90 7.03 -6.09
N LYS A 403 21.68 6.30 -6.91
CA LYS A 403 22.33 5.04 -6.52
C LYS A 403 23.40 5.24 -5.44
N LYS A 404 23.68 4.20 -4.66
CA LYS A 404 24.67 4.22 -3.55
C LYS A 404 26.08 4.70 -3.91
N ASN A 405 26.48 4.56 -5.18
CA ASN A 405 27.80 4.93 -5.71
C ASN A 405 27.73 6.06 -6.75
N ALA A 406 26.59 6.75 -6.85
CA ALA A 406 26.44 7.86 -7.78
C ALA A 406 27.48 8.95 -7.49
N GLY A 407 28.12 9.49 -8.54
CA GLY A 407 29.14 10.54 -8.40
C GLY A 407 30.43 10.11 -7.69
N ALA A 408 30.68 8.80 -7.54
CA ALA A 408 31.88 8.29 -6.90
C ALA A 408 33.15 8.55 -7.73
N ARG A 409 34.21 9.04 -7.07
CA ARG A 409 35.53 9.27 -7.70
C ARG A 409 36.23 7.99 -8.19
N LYS A 410 35.81 6.81 -7.70
CA LYS A 410 36.30 5.49 -8.09
C LYS A 410 35.14 4.49 -8.06
N GLU A 411 35.18 3.50 -8.95
CA GLU A 411 34.05 2.60 -9.22
C GLU A 411 33.53 1.81 -8.00
N ASN A 412 34.41 1.51 -7.03
CA ASN A 412 34.09 0.69 -5.86
C ASN A 412 33.78 1.52 -4.60
N LEU A 413 33.72 2.85 -4.71
CA LEU A 413 33.42 3.71 -3.56
C LEU A 413 31.92 3.92 -3.43
N VAL A 414 31.45 3.82 -2.19
CA VAL A 414 30.09 4.18 -1.81
C VAL A 414 30.10 5.67 -1.44
N THR A 415 29.26 6.45 -2.11
CA THR A 415 29.04 7.87 -1.81
C THR A 415 27.87 8.06 -0.86
N MET A 416 26.90 7.14 -0.88
CA MET A 416 25.73 7.17 0.00
C MET A 416 25.51 5.81 0.67
N GLU A 417 25.64 5.80 1.99
CA GLU A 417 25.44 4.61 2.81
C GLU A 417 24.07 4.69 3.51
N THR A 418 23.25 3.65 3.40
CA THR A 418 21.99 3.56 4.16
C THR A 418 22.27 3.20 5.62
N LEU A 419 21.59 3.87 6.55
CA LEU A 419 21.64 3.54 7.97
C LEU A 419 20.92 2.22 8.26
N ASP A 420 19.83 1.94 7.52
CA ASP A 420 19.21 0.62 7.48
C ASP A 420 19.86 -0.23 6.37
N LYS A 421 20.57 -1.28 6.79
CA LYS A 421 21.33 -2.15 5.89
C LYS A 421 20.47 -2.93 4.90
N ARG A 422 19.18 -3.14 5.18
CA ARG A 422 18.24 -3.83 4.28
C ARG A 422 18.05 -3.08 2.95
N TYR A 423 18.28 -1.77 2.95
CA TYR A 423 18.10 -0.93 1.77
C TYR A 423 19.40 -0.64 1.01
N THR A 424 20.54 -1.18 1.44
CA THR A 424 21.86 -0.92 0.84
C THR A 424 21.88 -1.22 -0.66
N ASP A 425 21.28 -2.34 -1.07
CA ASP A 425 21.24 -2.76 -2.48
C ASP A 425 19.93 -2.38 -3.18
N VAL A 426 19.03 -1.70 -2.48
CA VAL A 426 17.74 -1.23 -3.00
C VAL A 426 17.83 0.22 -3.46
N ILE A 427 18.61 1.05 -2.76
CA ILE A 427 18.68 2.50 -2.96
C ILE A 427 19.03 2.89 -4.42
N GLY A 428 18.15 3.65 -5.06
CA GLY A 428 18.35 4.22 -6.40
C GLY A 428 18.34 3.22 -7.56
N ASN A 429 17.83 2.00 -7.34
CA ASN A 429 17.72 0.97 -8.38
C ASN A 429 16.31 0.84 -8.98
N SER A 430 15.39 1.74 -8.64
CA SER A 430 14.00 1.73 -9.12
C SER A 430 13.88 1.92 -10.63
N LYS A 431 12.93 1.21 -11.24
CA LYS A 431 12.62 1.29 -12.68
C LYS A 431 11.42 2.16 -13.00
N ASP A 432 10.73 2.65 -11.97
CA ASP A 432 9.52 3.45 -12.10
C ASP A 432 9.31 4.29 -10.84
N ALA A 433 8.43 5.29 -10.93
CA ALA A 433 8.06 6.12 -9.79
C ALA A 433 7.29 5.32 -8.73
N SER A 434 7.64 5.54 -7.47
CA SER A 434 7.01 4.90 -6.31
C SER A 434 5.64 5.53 -5.99
N PRO A 435 4.81 4.87 -5.16
CA PRO A 435 3.61 5.50 -4.64
C PRO A 435 3.87 6.82 -3.90
N GLU A 436 4.99 6.92 -3.19
CA GLU A 436 5.42 8.09 -2.44
C GLU A 436 5.77 9.26 -3.37
N ASP A 437 6.36 9.01 -4.55
CA ASP A 437 6.61 10.04 -5.57
C ASP A 437 5.29 10.67 -6.05
N TYR A 438 4.27 9.85 -6.33
CA TYR A 438 2.95 10.36 -6.71
C TYR A 438 2.24 11.10 -5.56
N LYS A 439 2.32 10.59 -4.32
CA LYS A 439 1.76 11.26 -3.13
C LYS A 439 2.37 12.64 -2.91
N LYS A 440 3.68 12.81 -3.12
CA LYS A 440 4.34 14.12 -3.08
C LYS A 440 3.68 15.04 -4.10
N ILE A 441 3.57 14.63 -5.36
CA ILE A 441 2.93 15.43 -6.41
C ILE A 441 1.48 15.78 -6.07
N CYS A 442 0.71 14.81 -5.59
CA CYS A 442 -0.67 15.05 -5.17
C CYS A 442 -0.77 16.09 -4.06
N SER A 443 0.20 16.12 -3.14
CA SER A 443 0.27 17.11 -2.07
C SER A 443 0.72 18.49 -2.58
N ILE A 444 1.64 18.55 -3.55
CA ILE A 444 2.07 19.79 -4.23
C ILE A 444 0.89 20.49 -4.90
N TYR A 445 0.08 19.72 -5.63
CA TYR A 445 -1.02 20.22 -6.46
C TYR A 445 -2.39 20.17 -5.79
N LYS A 446 -2.49 19.62 -4.58
CA LYS A 446 -3.73 19.40 -3.82
C LYS A 446 -4.75 18.61 -4.64
N CYS A 447 -4.35 17.43 -5.11
CA CYS A 447 -5.18 16.60 -5.98
C CYS A 447 -6.36 15.97 -5.21
N ASN A 448 -7.55 16.00 -5.80
CA ASN A 448 -8.75 15.38 -5.22
C ASN A 448 -8.69 13.84 -5.26
N LYS A 449 -7.92 13.28 -6.21
CA LYS A 449 -7.66 11.85 -6.37
C LYS A 449 -6.15 11.66 -6.61
N CYS A 450 -5.57 10.67 -5.95
CA CYS A 450 -4.17 10.28 -6.08
C CYS A 450 -4.08 8.77 -6.27
N MET A 451 -3.42 8.32 -7.34
CA MET A 451 -3.32 6.90 -7.72
C MET A 451 -4.68 6.18 -7.74
N GLY A 452 -5.70 6.83 -8.32
CA GLY A 452 -7.07 6.31 -8.35
C GLY A 452 -7.81 6.32 -6.99
N LYS A 453 -7.12 6.58 -5.88
CA LYS A 453 -7.70 6.69 -4.54
C LYS A 453 -8.05 8.14 -4.25
N LYS A 454 -9.29 8.43 -3.87
CA LYS A 454 -9.62 9.73 -3.27
C LYS A 454 -8.79 9.86 -1.98
N GLU A 455 -8.29 11.05 -1.63
CA GLU A 455 -7.94 11.38 -0.22
C GLU A 455 -9.24 11.49 0.59
N LYS A 456 -10.06 10.44 0.52
CA LYS A 456 -11.47 10.44 0.85
C LYS A 456 -11.64 10.65 2.34
N VAL A 457 -10.89 9.88 3.13
CA VAL A 457 -10.92 9.95 4.60
C VAL A 457 -10.54 11.35 5.09
N LYS A 458 -9.50 11.96 4.51
CA LYS A 458 -9.10 13.33 4.88
C LYS A 458 -10.16 14.35 4.49
N SER A 459 -10.74 14.24 3.30
CA SER A 459 -11.85 15.10 2.86
C SER A 459 -13.11 14.92 3.72
N MET A 460 -13.44 13.69 4.11
CA MET A 460 -14.57 13.37 4.98
C MET A 460 -14.37 13.98 6.36
N PHE A 461 -13.18 13.78 6.93
CA PHE A 461 -12.81 14.36 8.22
C PHE A 461 -12.98 15.89 8.21
N TYR A 462 -12.41 16.60 7.23
CA TYR A 462 -12.55 18.07 7.19
C TYR A 462 -13.97 18.55 6.88
N HIS A 463 -14.78 17.77 6.15
CA HIS A 463 -16.20 18.09 5.97
C HIS A 463 -16.93 18.06 7.31
N ALA A 464 -16.78 16.98 8.08
CA ALA A 464 -17.39 16.82 9.40
C ALA A 464 -16.82 17.82 10.44
N TYR A 465 -15.49 17.94 10.51
CA TYR A 465 -14.79 18.82 11.45
C TYR A 465 -15.14 20.30 11.25
N ASN A 466 -15.08 20.80 10.02
CA ASN A 466 -15.48 22.19 9.73
C ASN A 466 -16.98 22.39 9.94
N GLY A 467 -17.78 21.38 9.64
CA GLY A 467 -19.20 21.34 9.97
C GLY A 467 -19.46 21.57 11.44
N TYR A 468 -18.80 20.80 12.30
CA TYR A 468 -18.87 20.93 13.75
C TYR A 468 -18.46 22.35 14.20
N LEU A 469 -17.32 22.86 13.74
CA LEU A 469 -16.85 24.20 14.11
C LEU A 469 -17.83 25.32 13.72
N ASN A 470 -18.50 25.19 12.59
CA ASN A 470 -19.41 26.22 12.09
C ASN A 470 -20.79 26.19 12.75
N TYR A 471 -21.29 25.00 13.10
CA TYR A 471 -22.71 24.80 13.45
C TYR A 471 -22.94 24.28 14.87
N ALA A 472 -21.93 23.74 15.53
CA ALA A 472 -22.09 23.05 16.81
C ALA A 472 -21.15 23.53 17.92
N TYR A 473 -19.93 23.96 17.59
CA TYR A 473 -19.02 24.55 18.58
C TYR A 473 -19.69 25.73 19.32
N PRO A 474 -19.61 25.82 20.67
CA PRO A 474 -18.77 25.03 21.59
C PRO A 474 -19.44 23.78 22.19
N LYS A 475 -20.60 23.36 21.69
CA LYS A 475 -21.32 22.21 22.25
C LYS A 475 -20.62 20.90 21.97
N ASP A 476 -21.02 19.84 22.65
CA ASP A 476 -20.35 18.54 22.57
C ASP A 476 -20.41 17.89 21.18
N GLU A 477 -21.58 17.93 20.54
CA GLU A 477 -21.84 17.17 19.32
C GLU A 477 -22.60 18.00 18.27
N LEU A 478 -22.33 17.71 17.00
CA LEU A 478 -23.11 18.23 15.88
C LEU A 478 -24.33 17.35 15.63
N ARG A 479 -25.50 17.98 15.41
CA ARG A 479 -26.66 17.35 14.77
C ARG A 479 -26.64 17.71 13.28
N PRO A 480 -26.08 16.86 12.42
CA PRO A 480 -25.72 17.23 11.05
C PRO A 480 -26.94 17.44 10.12
N LEU A 481 -28.09 16.83 10.44
CA LEU A 481 -29.33 17.02 9.69
C LEU A 481 -29.98 18.39 9.92
N SER A 482 -29.94 18.89 11.15
CA SER A 482 -30.48 20.21 11.51
C SER A 482 -29.42 21.32 11.49
N CYS A 483 -28.14 20.96 11.32
CA CYS A 483 -27.01 21.89 11.40
C CYS A 483 -27.00 22.69 12.73
N THR A 484 -27.20 21.99 13.85
CA THR A 484 -27.24 22.57 15.20
C THR A 484 -26.39 21.75 16.16
N GLY A 485 -25.75 22.38 17.15
CA GLY A 485 -25.08 21.65 18.22
C GLY A 485 -26.00 21.16 19.35
N GLN A 486 -25.60 20.10 20.03
CA GLN A 486 -26.19 19.58 21.27
C GLN A 486 -25.11 19.29 22.32
N ASP A 487 -25.45 19.47 23.59
CA ASP A 487 -24.61 19.05 24.71
C ASP A 487 -25.08 17.67 25.18
N THR A 488 -24.13 16.75 25.33
CA THR A 488 -24.42 15.34 25.59
C THR A 488 -23.70 14.89 26.86
N TRP A 489 -22.49 15.39 27.11
CA TRP A 489 -21.58 14.90 28.14
C TRP A 489 -20.81 16.03 28.80
N GLY A 490 -21.51 16.98 29.43
CA GLY A 490 -20.89 17.99 30.26
C GLY A 490 -20.48 19.30 29.55
N SER A 491 -20.73 19.43 28.25
CA SER A 491 -20.44 20.66 27.47
C SER A 491 -18.94 21.01 27.47
N TYR A 492 -18.12 20.01 27.17
CA TYR A 492 -16.65 20.11 27.09
C TYR A 492 -16.14 20.47 25.69
N SER A 493 -17.02 20.71 24.72
CA SER A 493 -16.65 20.69 23.30
C SER A 493 -16.08 19.32 22.89
N LEU A 494 -16.77 18.24 23.31
CA LEU A 494 -16.32 16.85 23.17
C LEU A 494 -15.76 16.49 21.79
N THR A 495 -16.50 16.80 20.71
CA THR A 495 -16.05 16.51 19.33
C THR A 495 -14.73 17.22 19.00
N LEU A 496 -14.48 18.41 19.54
CA LEU A 496 -13.22 19.13 19.33
C LEU A 496 -12.05 18.39 19.99
N ILE A 497 -12.25 17.88 21.21
CA ILE A 497 -11.24 17.13 21.98
C ILE A 497 -10.93 15.80 21.29
N ASP A 498 -11.96 15.02 20.93
CA ASP A 498 -11.83 13.74 20.21
C ASP A 498 -11.17 13.91 18.82
N SER A 499 -11.11 15.13 18.27
CA SER A 499 -10.48 15.41 16.98
C SER A 499 -9.01 15.80 17.07
N LEU A 500 -8.47 16.11 18.26
CA LEU A 500 -7.13 16.69 18.42
C LEU A 500 -6.02 15.75 17.94
N ASP A 501 -6.02 14.50 18.40
CA ASP A 501 -5.06 13.50 17.96
C ASP A 501 -5.20 13.15 16.48
N THR A 502 -6.43 13.11 15.96
CA THR A 502 -6.72 12.84 14.57
C THR A 502 -6.17 13.95 13.66
N LEU A 503 -6.21 15.22 14.09
CA LEU A 503 -5.57 16.33 13.37
C LEU A 503 -4.05 16.12 13.25
N LEU A 504 -3.40 15.63 14.30
CA LEU A 504 -1.98 15.28 14.29
C LEU A 504 -1.70 14.10 13.36
N ILE A 505 -2.50 13.02 13.44
CA ILE A 505 -2.39 11.84 12.58
C ILE A 505 -2.56 12.21 11.09
N LEU A 506 -3.49 13.12 10.77
CA LEU A 506 -3.72 13.63 9.42
C LEU A 506 -2.69 14.68 8.97
N GLY A 507 -1.74 15.04 9.84
CA GLY A 507 -0.63 15.95 9.56
C GLY A 507 -1.00 17.44 9.51
N ASN A 508 -2.13 17.85 10.09
CA ASN A 508 -2.54 19.25 10.13
C ASN A 508 -2.20 19.91 11.47
N GLN A 509 -0.92 20.20 11.63
CA GLN A 509 -0.32 20.71 12.86
C GLN A 509 -0.81 22.12 13.19
N THR A 510 -0.96 22.99 12.18
CA THR A 510 -1.45 24.36 12.38
C THR A 510 -2.86 24.37 12.99
N GLU A 511 -3.73 23.50 12.49
CA GLU A 511 -5.09 23.38 13.00
C GLU A 511 -5.13 22.72 14.38
N PHE A 512 -4.28 21.72 14.63
CA PHE A 512 -4.12 21.15 15.97
C PHE A 512 -3.73 22.22 17.01
N VAL A 513 -2.75 23.07 16.71
CA VAL A 513 -2.33 24.15 17.61
C VAL A 513 -3.49 25.11 17.89
N ARG A 514 -4.22 25.51 16.83
CA ARG A 514 -5.39 26.38 16.95
C ARG A 514 -6.49 25.75 17.82
N ALA A 515 -6.85 24.50 17.53
CA ALA A 515 -7.89 23.75 18.25
C ALA A 515 -7.50 23.51 19.71
N SER A 516 -6.25 23.13 19.97
CA SER A 516 -5.74 22.94 21.33
C SER A 516 -5.82 24.21 22.16
N GLN A 517 -5.45 25.36 21.58
CA GLN A 517 -5.58 26.65 22.27
C GLN A 517 -7.04 27.00 22.59
N ILE A 518 -7.96 26.66 21.69
CA ILE A 518 -9.41 26.85 21.91
C ILE A 518 -9.88 25.99 23.07
N VAL A 519 -9.46 24.72 23.15
CA VAL A 519 -9.79 23.84 24.27
C VAL A 519 -9.24 24.40 25.58
N LEU A 520 -7.94 24.75 25.62
CA LEU A 520 -7.29 25.27 26.82
C LEU A 520 -7.89 26.58 27.33
N ASN A 521 -8.34 27.47 26.43
CA ASN A 521 -8.88 28.76 26.82
C ASN A 521 -10.34 28.71 27.28
N ASN A 522 -11.11 27.70 26.86
CA ASN A 522 -12.56 27.65 27.07
C ASN A 522 -13.03 26.51 27.98
N MET A 523 -12.13 25.59 28.36
CA MET A 523 -12.49 24.49 29.24
C MET A 523 -12.62 24.96 30.68
N ASP A 524 -13.81 24.81 31.22
CA ASP A 524 -14.16 25.10 32.60
C ASP A 524 -14.62 23.81 33.27
N LEU A 525 -13.79 23.31 34.18
CA LEU A 525 -13.99 22.03 34.86
C LEU A 525 -14.74 22.18 36.20
N ASP A 526 -14.95 23.41 36.69
CA ASP A 526 -15.61 23.68 37.98
C ASP A 526 -17.10 23.99 37.79
N ARG A 527 -17.76 23.19 36.93
CA ARG A 527 -19.17 23.34 36.61
C ARG A 527 -20.00 22.40 37.46
N ASN A 528 -21.08 22.94 38.03
CA ASN A 528 -22.07 22.15 38.78
C ASN A 528 -23.01 21.41 37.82
N ILE A 529 -22.50 20.35 37.20
CA ILE A 529 -23.22 19.51 36.23
C ILE A 529 -22.95 18.04 36.50
N ASN A 530 -23.93 17.19 36.19
CA ASN A 530 -23.76 15.75 36.27
C ASN A 530 -23.12 15.23 34.98
N ILE A 531 -22.04 14.45 35.12
CA ILE A 531 -21.31 13.85 34.00
C ILE A 531 -21.23 12.32 34.14
N SER A 532 -21.06 11.63 33.01
CA SER A 532 -20.71 10.21 33.01
C SER A 532 -19.20 10.05 33.24
N VAL A 533 -18.82 9.35 34.31
CA VAL A 533 -17.40 9.07 34.63
C VAL A 533 -16.74 8.26 33.50
N PHE A 534 -17.47 7.31 32.92
CA PHE A 534 -16.98 6.47 31.83
C PHE A 534 -16.70 7.27 30.56
N GLU A 535 -17.70 8.00 30.06
CA GLU A 535 -17.58 8.77 28.81
C GLU A 535 -16.55 9.90 28.94
N THR A 536 -16.50 10.56 30.10
CA THR A 536 -15.51 11.61 30.37
C THR A 536 -14.10 11.05 30.36
N ASN A 537 -13.88 9.85 30.91
CA ASN A 537 -12.55 9.24 30.90
C ASN A 537 -12.08 8.87 29.49
N ILE A 538 -12.88 8.09 28.74
CA ILE A 538 -12.40 7.55 27.46
C ILE A 538 -12.28 8.61 26.37
N ARG A 539 -13.10 9.67 26.42
CA ARG A 539 -13.14 10.73 25.39
C ARG A 539 -12.32 11.95 25.77
N VAL A 540 -12.65 12.56 26.90
CA VAL A 540 -11.99 13.81 27.32
C VAL A 540 -10.55 13.52 27.76
N ILE A 541 -10.36 12.62 28.70
CA ILE A 541 -9.02 12.33 29.25
C ILE A 541 -8.20 11.54 28.23
N GLY A 542 -8.79 10.52 27.62
CA GLY A 542 -8.17 9.76 26.54
C GLY A 542 -7.68 10.67 25.40
N GLY A 543 -8.55 11.56 24.90
CA GLY A 543 -8.24 12.50 23.83
C GLY A 543 -7.18 13.55 24.21
N LEU A 544 -7.22 14.07 25.44
CA LEU A 544 -6.20 15.02 25.92
C LEU A 544 -4.83 14.35 26.11
N LEU A 545 -4.80 13.12 26.65
CA LEU A 545 -3.56 12.35 26.82
C LEU A 545 -2.97 11.96 25.46
N SER A 546 -3.79 11.49 24.52
CA SER A 546 -3.33 11.14 23.16
C SER A 546 -2.78 12.37 22.43
N ALA A 547 -3.49 13.50 22.49
CA ALA A 547 -3.04 14.78 21.95
C ALA A 547 -1.71 15.24 22.58
N HIS A 548 -1.60 15.18 23.92
CA HIS A 548 -0.38 15.55 24.64
C HIS A 548 0.82 14.69 24.22
N MET A 549 0.65 13.36 24.15
CA MET A 549 1.73 12.46 23.77
C MET A 549 2.16 12.65 22.30
N LEU A 550 1.20 12.77 21.39
CA LEU A 550 1.46 12.93 19.95
C LEU A 550 2.01 14.31 19.60
N SER A 551 1.78 15.33 20.43
CA SER A 551 2.27 16.69 20.19
C SER A 551 3.80 16.77 20.00
N SER A 552 4.55 15.87 20.63
CA SER A 552 6.01 15.75 20.47
C SER A 552 6.50 15.42 19.06
N HIS A 553 5.62 14.84 18.25
CA HIS A 553 5.93 14.49 16.86
C HIS A 553 5.65 15.66 15.90
N SER A 554 5.23 16.83 16.43
CA SER A 554 4.90 18.02 15.67
C SER A 554 5.97 19.12 15.86
N PRO A 555 6.78 19.45 14.83
CA PRO A 555 7.79 20.50 14.93
C PRO A 555 7.22 21.90 15.18
N ASP A 556 5.95 22.14 14.85
CA ASP A 556 5.28 23.42 15.07
C ASP A 556 4.73 23.59 16.50
N VAL A 557 4.80 22.54 17.34
CA VAL A 557 4.36 22.60 18.74
C VAL A 557 5.57 22.90 19.62
N ILE A 558 5.52 24.02 20.35
CA ILE A 558 6.51 24.34 21.38
C ILE A 558 6.18 23.49 22.61
N LEU A 559 7.05 22.54 22.93
CA LEU A 559 6.94 21.73 24.13
C LEU A 559 7.46 22.52 25.34
N ASN A 560 6.76 22.44 26.47
CA ASN A 560 7.19 23.08 27.71
C ASN A 560 8.40 22.36 28.33
N ASP A 561 9.18 23.11 29.11
CA ASP A 561 10.26 22.54 29.92
C ASP A 561 9.69 21.49 30.88
N GLY A 562 10.22 20.25 30.82
CA GLY A 562 9.74 19.12 31.62
C GLY A 562 8.77 18.16 30.90
N TRP A 563 8.55 18.32 29.60
CA TRP A 563 7.85 17.31 28.78
C TRP A 563 8.59 15.95 28.80
N PRO A 564 7.90 14.78 28.83
CA PRO A 564 6.45 14.56 28.72
C PRO A 564 5.69 14.67 30.05
N CYS A 565 6.36 14.90 31.17
CA CYS A 565 5.78 14.87 32.51
C CYS A 565 5.06 16.17 32.92
N SER A 566 4.99 17.15 32.03
CA SER A 566 4.31 18.43 32.24
C SER A 566 3.76 18.97 30.92
N GLY A 567 2.68 19.74 30.97
CA GLY A 567 2.09 20.39 29.80
C GLY A 567 0.61 20.71 30.00
N PRO A 568 0.09 21.74 29.31
CA PRO A 568 -1.25 22.28 29.59
C PRO A 568 -2.38 21.29 29.25
N LEU A 569 -2.20 20.44 28.23
CA LEU A 569 -3.16 19.37 27.92
C LEU A 569 -3.14 18.25 28.97
N LEU A 570 -1.97 17.95 29.54
CA LEU A 570 -1.80 16.96 30.60
C LEU A 570 -2.40 17.45 31.93
N ASP A 571 -2.23 18.74 32.25
CA ASP A 571 -2.77 19.35 33.48
C ASP A 571 -4.31 19.24 33.54
N VAL A 572 -4.96 19.36 32.37
CA VAL A 572 -6.41 19.23 32.21
C VAL A 572 -6.88 17.77 32.28
N ALA A 573 -6.04 16.80 31.95
CA ALA A 573 -6.40 15.37 31.86
C ALA A 573 -6.54 14.65 33.23
N GLY A 574 -6.34 15.33 34.36
CA GLY A 574 -6.14 14.72 35.69
C GLY A 574 -7.34 14.02 36.40
N ILE A 575 -8.50 13.80 35.77
CA ILE A 575 -9.79 13.58 36.49
C ILE A 575 -10.61 12.33 36.04
N GLY A 576 -9.99 11.17 35.84
CA GLY A 576 -10.63 9.97 35.24
C GLY A 576 -10.81 8.78 36.19
N THR A 577 -11.04 7.55 35.72
CA THR A 577 -10.79 6.30 36.47
C THR A 577 -10.86 5.07 35.56
N PHE A 578 -9.85 4.75 34.76
CA PHE A 578 -9.65 3.40 34.16
C PHE A 578 -8.17 3.15 33.82
N ILE A 579 -7.75 1.87 33.70
CA ILE A 579 -6.33 1.52 33.77
C ILE A 579 -5.45 2.14 32.67
N LEU A 580 -5.94 2.33 31.45
CA LEU A 580 -5.15 2.93 30.36
C LEU A 580 -4.86 4.41 30.62
N GLU A 581 -5.90 5.19 30.87
CA GLU A 581 -5.79 6.63 31.11
C GLU A 581 -5.13 6.90 32.46
N PHE A 582 -5.49 6.16 33.51
CA PHE A 582 -4.96 6.36 34.87
C PHE A 582 -3.55 5.83 35.04
N GLY A 583 -3.24 4.72 34.37
CA GLY A 583 -1.88 4.24 34.28
C GLY A 583 -1.02 5.24 33.53
N ALA A 584 -1.45 5.73 32.36
CA ALA A 584 -0.72 6.76 31.61
C ALA A 584 -0.54 8.03 32.45
N LEU A 585 -1.62 8.54 33.05
CA LEU A 585 -1.59 9.73 33.92
C LEU A 585 -0.65 9.54 35.10
N SER A 586 -0.66 8.38 35.77
CA SER A 586 0.26 8.11 36.90
C SER A 586 1.72 8.09 36.47
N ARG A 587 2.01 7.53 35.30
CA ARG A 587 3.38 7.44 34.75
C ARG A 587 3.88 8.80 34.31
N LEU A 588 3.01 9.63 33.71
CA LEU A 588 3.34 10.97 33.26
C LEU A 588 3.50 11.96 34.42
N THR A 589 2.58 11.95 35.39
CA THR A 589 2.60 12.87 36.54
C THR A 589 3.54 12.43 37.67
N GLY A 590 3.94 11.15 37.69
CA GLY A 590 4.66 10.54 38.80
C GLY A 590 3.77 10.24 40.02
N ILE A 591 2.46 10.48 39.95
CA ILE A 591 1.50 10.26 41.05
C ILE A 591 0.92 8.84 40.93
N PRO A 592 1.33 7.87 41.78
CA PRO A 592 0.91 6.48 41.61
C PRO A 592 -0.54 6.19 42.05
N HIS A 593 -1.24 7.21 42.57
CA HIS A 593 -2.58 7.06 43.13
C HIS A 593 -3.59 6.58 42.08
N TYR A 594 -3.57 7.19 40.89
CA TYR A 594 -4.53 6.92 39.82
C TYR A 594 -4.43 5.45 39.35
N GLU A 595 -3.24 4.97 38.99
CA GLU A 595 -2.98 3.60 38.54
C GLU A 595 -3.38 2.60 39.63
N ARG A 596 -3.09 2.91 40.90
CA ARG A 596 -3.42 2.04 42.04
C ARG A 596 -4.93 1.89 42.21
N ILE A 597 -5.70 2.97 42.10
CA ILE A 597 -7.16 2.93 42.21
C ILE A 597 -7.78 2.15 41.04
N ALA A 598 -7.30 2.39 39.81
CA ALA A 598 -7.76 1.67 38.62
C ALA A 598 -7.48 0.15 38.72
N LEU A 599 -6.28 -0.24 39.15
CA LEU A 599 -5.95 -1.65 39.38
C LEU A 599 -6.78 -2.28 40.49
N LYS A 600 -7.08 -1.53 41.56
CA LYS A 600 -7.93 -2.01 42.65
C LYS A 600 -9.34 -2.29 42.15
N ALA A 601 -9.89 -1.41 41.31
CA ALA A 601 -11.21 -1.62 40.71
C ALA A 601 -11.25 -2.88 39.81
N LEU A 602 -10.23 -3.07 38.96
CA LEU A 602 -10.11 -4.27 38.13
C LEU A 602 -9.98 -5.55 38.96
N ASP A 603 -9.15 -5.54 40.00
CA ASP A 603 -8.98 -6.69 40.90
C ASP A 603 -10.25 -7.00 41.70
N SER A 604 -11.01 -5.98 42.11
CA SER A 604 -12.32 -6.18 42.74
C SER A 604 -13.32 -6.84 41.79
N LEU A 605 -13.41 -6.38 40.54
CA LEU A 605 -14.31 -6.96 39.54
C LEU A 605 -13.89 -8.39 39.13
N TRP A 606 -12.58 -8.64 39.05
CA TRP A 606 -12.01 -9.96 38.85
C TRP A 606 -12.40 -10.96 39.96
N LYS A 607 -12.45 -10.49 41.21
CA LYS A 607 -12.83 -11.31 42.36
C LYS A 607 -14.32 -11.57 42.46
N SER A 608 -15.15 -10.72 41.86
CA SER A 608 -16.61 -10.91 41.85
C SER A 608 -17.11 -11.91 40.82
N ARG A 609 -16.23 -12.51 40.00
CA ARG A 609 -16.61 -13.54 39.02
C ARG A 609 -17.46 -14.65 39.64
N SER A 610 -18.42 -15.14 38.86
CA SER A 610 -19.21 -16.33 39.18
C SER A 610 -18.35 -17.59 39.18
N GLU A 611 -18.92 -18.71 39.67
CA GLU A 611 -18.29 -20.04 39.58
C GLU A 611 -17.97 -20.47 38.14
N LEU A 612 -18.64 -19.89 37.14
CA LEU A 612 -18.39 -20.11 35.72
C LEU A 612 -17.20 -19.29 35.19
N GLY A 613 -16.52 -18.50 36.04
CA GLY A 613 -15.45 -17.61 35.63
C GLY A 613 -15.91 -16.36 34.88
N LEU A 614 -17.22 -16.07 34.86
CA LEU A 614 -17.82 -14.95 34.12
C LEU A 614 -18.30 -13.83 35.06
N VAL A 615 -18.37 -12.60 34.53
CA VAL A 615 -18.93 -11.41 35.19
C VAL A 615 -20.31 -11.06 34.62
N GLY A 616 -21.16 -10.47 35.46
CA GLY A 616 -22.44 -9.89 35.01
C GLY A 616 -22.26 -8.53 34.34
N ASN A 617 -23.33 -8.07 33.69
CA ASN A 617 -23.35 -6.84 32.89
C ASN A 617 -23.42 -5.55 33.74
N HIS A 618 -24.12 -5.58 34.88
CA HIS A 618 -24.24 -4.41 35.77
C HIS A 618 -23.95 -4.80 37.21
N ILE A 619 -23.12 -3.98 37.89
CA ILE A 619 -22.74 -4.16 39.28
C ILE A 619 -23.15 -2.95 40.10
N ASP A 620 -23.74 -3.21 41.27
CA ASP A 620 -23.95 -2.17 42.27
C ASP A 620 -22.63 -1.87 42.97
N VAL A 621 -22.15 -0.63 42.81
CA VAL A 621 -20.82 -0.22 43.29
C VAL A 621 -20.72 -0.07 44.82
N GLN A 622 -21.85 0.01 45.53
CA GLN A 622 -21.88 0.11 46.99
C GLN A 622 -21.86 -1.28 47.64
N THR A 623 -22.60 -2.22 47.06
CA THR A 623 -22.78 -3.58 47.59
C THR A 623 -21.83 -4.61 46.96
N GLY A 624 -21.31 -4.33 45.76
CA GLY A 624 -20.48 -5.24 44.99
C GLY A 624 -21.25 -6.40 44.34
N VAL A 625 -22.58 -6.35 44.33
CA VAL A 625 -23.45 -7.40 43.80
C VAL A 625 -23.86 -7.07 42.36
N PHE A 626 -23.84 -8.07 41.47
CA PHE A 626 -24.35 -7.90 40.11
C PHE A 626 -25.88 -7.72 40.12
N THR A 627 -26.35 -6.60 39.60
CA THR A 627 -27.77 -6.29 39.40
C THR A 627 -28.29 -6.80 38.07
N ALA A 628 -27.41 -6.98 37.09
CA ALA A 628 -27.70 -7.67 35.84
C ALA A 628 -26.66 -8.79 35.68
N THR A 629 -27.12 -10.03 35.80
CA THR A 629 -26.26 -11.23 35.85
C THR A 629 -26.08 -11.90 34.50
N ASP A 630 -26.69 -11.36 33.44
CA ASP A 630 -26.40 -11.76 32.07
C ASP A 630 -24.91 -11.49 31.77
N SER A 631 -24.24 -12.48 31.17
CA SER A 631 -22.85 -12.38 30.76
C SER A 631 -22.76 -12.34 29.25
N GLY A 632 -21.89 -11.47 28.72
CA GLY A 632 -21.69 -11.30 27.30
C GLY A 632 -20.37 -10.60 26.98
N ILE A 633 -20.06 -10.49 25.69
CA ILE A 633 -18.88 -9.77 25.16
C ILE A 633 -19.26 -8.46 24.45
N GLY A 634 -20.51 -8.02 24.63
CA GLY A 634 -21.05 -6.82 24.01
C GLY A 634 -21.16 -5.66 25.00
N ALA A 635 -22.06 -4.73 24.67
CA ALA A 635 -22.26 -3.49 25.42
C ALA A 635 -22.39 -3.72 26.94
N GLY A 636 -21.58 -2.97 27.70
CA GLY A 636 -21.54 -2.98 29.16
C GLY A 636 -20.35 -3.73 29.76
N VAL A 637 -19.73 -4.65 29.00
CA VAL A 637 -18.57 -5.45 29.47
C VAL A 637 -17.44 -5.56 28.44
N ASP A 638 -17.70 -5.32 27.16
CA ASP A 638 -16.72 -5.34 26.06
C ASP A 638 -15.32 -4.76 26.39
N SER A 639 -15.28 -3.47 26.72
CA SER A 639 -14.07 -2.69 26.97
C SER A 639 -13.30 -3.13 28.22
N TYR A 640 -13.94 -3.86 29.15
CA TYR A 640 -13.24 -4.45 30.29
C TYR A 640 -12.21 -5.49 29.82
N PHE A 641 -12.59 -6.39 28.91
CA PHE A 641 -11.66 -7.38 28.36
C PHE A 641 -10.57 -6.73 27.53
N GLU A 642 -10.93 -5.70 26.75
CA GLU A 642 -9.98 -4.91 25.97
C GLU A 642 -8.92 -4.25 26.87
N TYR A 643 -9.32 -3.68 27.99
CA TYR A 643 -8.43 -2.98 28.93
C TYR A 643 -7.49 -3.93 29.66
N LEU A 644 -7.87 -5.20 29.86
CA LEU A 644 -6.95 -6.22 30.38
C LEU A 644 -5.79 -6.46 29.39
N VAL A 645 -6.10 -6.62 28.10
CA VAL A 645 -5.08 -6.84 27.05
C VAL A 645 -4.26 -5.57 26.85
N LYS A 646 -4.90 -4.44 26.52
CA LYS A 646 -4.22 -3.16 26.26
C LYS A 646 -3.41 -2.70 27.47
N GLY A 647 -3.96 -2.84 28.69
CA GLY A 647 -3.28 -2.48 29.93
C GLY A 647 -2.08 -3.39 30.23
N SER A 648 -2.18 -4.69 29.91
CA SER A 648 -1.05 -5.62 30.06
C SER A 648 0.13 -5.23 29.16
N LEU A 649 -0.16 -4.81 27.93
CA LEU A 649 0.83 -4.39 26.94
C LEU A 649 1.44 -3.04 27.31
N LEU A 650 0.59 -2.06 27.60
CA LEU A 650 1.02 -0.68 27.87
C LEU A 650 1.84 -0.57 29.16
N PHE A 651 1.45 -1.30 30.23
CA PHE A 651 2.12 -1.23 31.53
C PHE A 651 3.00 -2.45 31.85
N GLN A 652 3.16 -3.36 30.89
CA GLN A 652 3.94 -4.60 31.04
C GLN A 652 3.52 -5.44 32.26
N ARG A 653 2.21 -5.46 32.56
CA ARG A 653 1.65 -6.17 33.72
C ARG A 653 1.10 -7.53 33.31
N GLN A 654 1.92 -8.57 33.51
CA GLN A 654 1.55 -9.96 33.17
C GLN A 654 0.28 -10.47 33.87
N ASN A 655 -0.08 -9.93 35.03
CA ASN A 655 -1.30 -10.37 35.71
C ASN A 655 -2.57 -10.02 34.91
N LEU A 656 -2.59 -8.89 34.20
CA LEU A 656 -3.75 -8.48 33.42
C LEU A 656 -3.99 -9.42 32.22
N ILE A 657 -2.92 -9.84 31.53
CA ILE A 657 -3.06 -10.78 30.41
C ILE A 657 -3.45 -12.19 30.88
N LYS A 658 -2.98 -12.61 32.06
CA LYS A 658 -3.43 -13.87 32.69
C LYS A 658 -4.94 -13.82 32.96
N GLN A 659 -5.42 -12.70 33.50
CA GLN A 659 -6.85 -12.51 33.72
C GLN A 659 -7.66 -12.61 32.42
N PHE A 660 -7.16 -11.99 31.36
CA PHE A 660 -7.78 -12.07 30.04
C PHE A 660 -7.88 -13.51 29.54
N TYR A 661 -6.81 -14.32 29.61
CA TYR A 661 -6.83 -15.69 29.12
C TYR A 661 -7.81 -16.60 29.88
N GLU A 662 -7.96 -16.43 31.19
CA GLU A 662 -8.98 -17.16 31.96
C GLU A 662 -10.41 -16.75 31.54
N PHE A 663 -10.64 -15.46 31.27
CA PHE A 663 -11.93 -15.02 30.73
C PHE A 663 -12.17 -15.56 29.33
N GLU A 664 -11.16 -15.55 28.46
CA GLU A 664 -11.23 -16.11 27.11
C GLU A 664 -11.61 -17.60 27.16
N GLU A 665 -11.01 -18.37 28.07
CA GLU A 665 -11.35 -19.77 28.28
C GLU A 665 -12.83 -19.94 28.71
N ALA A 666 -13.28 -19.16 29.69
CA ALA A 666 -14.67 -19.19 30.15
C ALA A 666 -15.68 -18.75 29.05
N ILE A 667 -15.35 -17.72 28.27
CA ILE A 667 -16.15 -17.23 27.13
C ILE A 667 -16.24 -18.32 26.06
N ASN A 668 -15.11 -18.96 25.75
CA ASN A 668 -15.04 -20.04 24.77
C ASN A 668 -15.86 -21.26 25.18
N LEU A 669 -15.92 -21.54 26.48
CA LEU A 669 -16.66 -22.66 27.04
C LEU A 669 -18.17 -22.40 27.13
N HIS A 670 -18.57 -21.21 27.56
CA HIS A 670 -19.96 -20.94 27.98
C HIS A 670 -20.74 -19.98 27.06
N ILE A 671 -20.07 -19.15 26.25
CA ILE A 671 -20.74 -18.13 25.42
C ILE A 671 -20.62 -18.48 23.95
N ARG A 672 -19.40 -18.49 23.41
CA ARG A 672 -19.13 -18.78 22.00
C ARG A 672 -17.67 -19.11 21.82
N LYS A 673 -17.37 -20.15 21.03
CA LYS A 673 -16.00 -20.51 20.64
C LYS A 673 -15.39 -19.44 19.72
N VAL A 674 -14.60 -18.54 20.31
CA VAL A 674 -13.71 -17.56 19.70
C VAL A 674 -12.41 -18.27 19.32
N GLU A 675 -12.44 -19.09 18.27
CA GLU A 675 -11.22 -19.81 17.81
C GLU A 675 -10.38 -19.00 16.81
N ASP A 676 -11.01 -18.05 16.11
CA ASP A 676 -10.37 -17.29 15.04
C ASP A 676 -11.05 -15.92 14.86
N ALA A 677 -10.27 -14.84 15.03
CA ALA A 677 -10.71 -13.46 14.83
C ALA A 677 -11.17 -13.19 13.39
N ALA A 678 -10.53 -13.82 12.38
CA ALA A 678 -10.92 -13.68 10.98
C ALA A 678 -12.30 -14.29 10.72
N ARG A 679 -12.62 -15.40 11.38
CA ARG A 679 -13.94 -16.05 11.29
C ARG A 679 -15.04 -15.20 11.92
N ILE A 680 -14.76 -14.57 13.05
CA ILE A 680 -15.70 -13.64 13.69
C ILE A 680 -15.97 -12.46 12.76
N LEU A 681 -14.92 -11.80 12.27
CA LEU A 681 -15.07 -10.65 11.37
C LEU A 681 -15.81 -11.05 10.07
N SER A 682 -15.51 -12.21 9.49
CA SER A 682 -16.21 -12.72 8.31
C SER A 682 -17.73 -12.82 8.51
N SER A 683 -18.19 -13.13 9.72
CA SER A 683 -19.61 -13.14 10.06
C SER A 683 -20.23 -11.73 9.98
N TYR A 684 -19.53 -10.71 10.47
CA TYR A 684 -19.96 -9.31 10.36
C TYR A 684 -19.91 -8.80 8.91
N LEU A 685 -18.89 -9.18 8.15
CA LEU A 685 -18.76 -8.81 6.74
C LEU A 685 -19.88 -9.41 5.87
N GLN A 686 -20.40 -10.59 6.22
CA GLN A 686 -21.57 -11.17 5.54
C GLN A 686 -22.83 -10.31 5.75
N VAL A 687 -23.07 -9.84 6.99
CA VAL A 687 -24.18 -8.92 7.29
C VAL A 687 -24.03 -7.62 6.50
N LEU A 688 -22.82 -7.06 6.46
CA LEU A 688 -22.51 -5.85 5.68
C LEU A 688 -22.75 -6.04 4.18
N ARG A 689 -22.39 -7.19 3.60
CA ARG A 689 -22.64 -7.47 2.19
C ARG A 689 -24.13 -7.50 1.85
N HIS A 690 -24.99 -7.87 2.79
CA HIS A 690 -26.43 -7.91 2.57
C HIS A 690 -27.12 -6.57 2.82
N LEU A 691 -26.66 -5.80 3.82
CA LEU A 691 -27.35 -4.58 4.29
C LEU A 691 -26.65 -3.27 3.88
N GLY A 692 -25.42 -3.33 3.37
CA GLY A 692 -24.58 -2.17 3.06
C GLY A 692 -23.91 -1.56 4.30
N LEU A 693 -24.71 -1.22 5.33
CA LEU A 693 -24.25 -0.75 6.64
C LEU A 693 -24.74 -1.70 7.75
N PRO A 694 -24.02 -1.81 8.87
CA PRO A 694 -24.41 -2.73 9.92
C PRO A 694 -25.55 -2.13 10.75
N PRO A 695 -26.61 -2.88 11.07
CA PRO A 695 -27.62 -2.43 12.02
C PRO A 695 -27.03 -2.39 13.43
N GLU A 696 -27.57 -1.55 14.31
CA GLU A 696 -27.15 -1.50 15.71
C GLU A 696 -27.36 -2.85 16.43
N PHE A 697 -28.44 -3.58 16.09
CA PHE A 697 -28.70 -4.92 16.62
C PHE A 697 -29.05 -5.90 15.50
N TYR A 698 -28.39 -7.06 15.52
CA TYR A 698 -28.62 -8.14 14.59
C TYR A 698 -28.98 -9.44 15.31
N ASN A 699 -30.10 -10.04 14.96
CA ASN A 699 -30.51 -11.33 15.49
C ASN A 699 -29.81 -12.44 14.70
N ILE A 700 -28.81 -13.08 15.33
CA ILE A 700 -28.02 -14.14 14.69
C ILE A 700 -28.89 -15.38 14.36
N PRO A 701 -29.70 -15.93 15.29
CA PRO A 701 -30.60 -17.05 14.98
C PRO A 701 -31.53 -16.80 13.80
N ASN A 702 -32.18 -15.64 13.75
CA ASN A 702 -33.17 -15.31 12.72
C ASN A 702 -32.55 -14.73 11.45
N ARG A 703 -31.26 -14.39 11.47
CA ARG A 703 -30.53 -13.72 10.38
C ARG A 703 -31.21 -12.44 9.89
N GLU A 704 -31.70 -11.64 10.83
CA GLU A 704 -32.42 -10.41 10.53
C GLU A 704 -32.01 -9.28 11.47
N PRO A 705 -32.04 -8.02 11.01
CA PRO A 705 -31.88 -6.88 11.89
C PRO A 705 -33.08 -6.73 12.84
N VAL A 706 -32.82 -6.26 14.06
CA VAL A 706 -33.90 -5.98 15.01
C VAL A 706 -34.65 -4.73 14.57
N GLN A 707 -35.92 -4.85 14.19
CA GLN A 707 -36.71 -3.78 13.55
C GLN A 707 -36.70 -2.43 14.30
N LYS A 708 -36.72 -2.45 15.64
CA LYS A 708 -36.69 -1.22 16.46
C LYS A 708 -35.31 -0.57 16.59
N ARG A 709 -34.26 -1.21 16.05
CA ARG A 709 -32.84 -0.82 16.16
C ARG A 709 -32.12 -0.95 14.81
N LEU A 710 -32.82 -0.61 13.73
CA LEU A 710 -32.29 -0.61 12.36
C LEU A 710 -31.26 0.49 12.08
N GLY A 711 -31.25 1.56 12.88
CA GLY A 711 -30.36 2.70 12.67
C GLY A 711 -28.88 2.30 12.79
N TYR A 712 -28.04 2.92 11.97
CA TYR A 712 -26.58 2.83 12.06
C TYR A 712 -26.02 4.17 12.57
N PRO A 713 -25.58 4.27 13.83
CA PRO A 713 -25.10 5.52 14.41
C PRO A 713 -23.60 5.74 14.16
N LEU A 714 -23.09 5.36 12.98
CA LEU A 714 -21.67 5.54 12.60
C LEU A 714 -20.67 4.81 13.51
N ARG A 715 -21.03 3.60 13.96
CA ARG A 715 -20.23 2.71 14.81
C ARG A 715 -18.86 2.35 14.18
N PRO A 716 -17.71 2.53 14.87
CA PRO A 716 -16.36 2.35 14.31
C PRO A 716 -15.77 0.94 14.37
N GLU A 717 -16.36 0.02 15.16
CA GLU A 717 -15.72 -1.21 15.66
C GLU A 717 -15.34 -2.19 14.53
N ILE A 718 -16.04 -2.16 13.39
CA ILE A 718 -15.69 -2.98 12.22
C ILE A 718 -14.41 -2.46 11.55
N LEU A 719 -14.27 -1.15 11.38
CA LEU A 719 -13.07 -0.55 10.79
C LEU A 719 -11.88 -0.69 11.74
N GLU A 720 -12.11 -0.58 13.05
CA GLU A 720 -11.12 -0.87 14.08
C GLU A 720 -10.62 -2.32 13.98
N SER A 721 -11.53 -3.30 13.92
CA SER A 721 -11.18 -4.72 13.81
C SER A 721 -10.40 -5.04 12.52
N LEU A 722 -10.80 -4.42 11.39
CA LEU A 722 -10.08 -4.52 10.12
C LEU A 722 -8.66 -3.96 10.20
N MET A 723 -8.46 -2.85 10.92
CA MET A 723 -7.14 -2.28 11.16
C MET A 723 -6.25 -3.23 11.95
N TYR A 724 -6.74 -3.82 13.05
CA TYR A 724 -5.95 -4.77 13.85
C TYR A 724 -5.59 -6.03 13.06
N LEU A 725 -6.54 -6.60 12.31
CA LEU A 725 -6.26 -7.78 11.47
C LEU A 725 -5.25 -7.46 10.37
N TYR A 726 -5.40 -6.32 9.69
CA TYR A 726 -4.39 -5.89 8.73
C TYR A 726 -3.01 -5.73 9.37
N LYS A 727 -2.92 -5.11 10.55
CA LYS A 727 -1.65 -4.96 11.29
C LYS A 727 -1.03 -6.28 11.71
N ALA A 728 -1.85 -7.30 11.99
CA ALA A 728 -1.37 -8.61 12.41
C ALA A 728 -0.95 -9.50 11.22
N THR A 729 -1.64 -9.41 10.08
CA THR A 729 -1.46 -10.33 8.95
C THR A 729 -0.78 -9.71 7.74
N GLU A 730 -0.75 -8.37 7.63
CA GLU A 730 -0.34 -7.61 6.45
C GLU A 730 -1.12 -7.97 5.17
N ASP A 731 -2.33 -8.55 5.31
CA ASP A 731 -3.16 -8.95 4.18
C ASP A 731 -3.90 -7.74 3.57
N PRO A 732 -3.63 -7.36 2.31
CA PRO A 732 -4.26 -6.21 1.67
C PRO A 732 -5.77 -6.37 1.45
N ALA A 733 -6.34 -7.58 1.55
CA ALA A 733 -7.78 -7.79 1.44
C ALA A 733 -8.57 -6.99 2.49
N TYR A 734 -8.05 -6.86 3.71
CA TYR A 734 -8.68 -6.07 4.78
C TYR A 734 -8.74 -4.59 4.44
N LEU A 735 -7.70 -4.05 3.78
CA LEU A 735 -7.71 -2.65 3.30
C LEU A 735 -8.74 -2.44 2.19
N HIS A 736 -8.94 -3.42 1.31
CA HIS A 736 -9.95 -3.33 0.26
C HIS A 736 -11.36 -3.29 0.83
N VAL A 737 -11.65 -4.15 1.83
CA VAL A 737 -12.94 -4.14 2.55
C VAL A 737 -13.14 -2.82 3.29
N ALA A 738 -12.12 -2.32 4.00
CA ALA A 738 -12.19 -1.05 4.71
C ALA A 738 -12.49 0.12 3.76
N ALA A 739 -11.86 0.15 2.58
CA ALA A 739 -12.14 1.16 1.56
C ALA A 739 -13.60 1.14 1.10
N GLY A 740 -14.19 -0.05 0.91
CA GLY A 740 -15.60 -0.21 0.58
C GLY A 740 -16.54 0.33 1.66
N ILE A 741 -16.24 0.08 2.94
CA ILE A 741 -17.04 0.60 4.07
C ILE A 741 -16.97 2.13 4.12
N VAL A 742 -15.78 2.71 3.98
CA VAL A 742 -15.60 4.18 3.88
C VAL A 742 -16.38 4.75 2.70
N ASP A 743 -16.47 4.00 1.59
CA ASP A 743 -17.25 4.40 0.45
C ASP A 743 -18.75 4.49 0.74
N THR A 744 -19.28 3.47 1.41
CA THR A 744 -20.67 3.41 1.88
C THR A 744 -21.00 4.50 2.90
N ILE A 745 -20.12 4.75 3.89
CA ILE A 745 -20.32 5.81 4.88
C ILE A 745 -20.51 7.17 4.19
N GLU A 746 -19.59 7.56 3.32
CA GLU A 746 -19.70 8.83 2.57
C GLU A 746 -20.98 8.89 1.73
N GLN A 747 -21.38 7.77 1.11
CA GLN A 747 -22.53 7.75 0.21
C GLN A 747 -23.86 7.92 0.95
N PHE A 748 -24.03 7.26 2.10
CA PHE A 748 -25.33 7.14 2.76
C PHE A 748 -25.49 8.01 4.00
N THR A 749 -24.40 8.50 4.58
CA THR A 749 -24.45 9.19 5.89
C THR A 749 -24.03 10.65 5.82
N LYS A 750 -23.35 11.05 4.73
CA LYS A 750 -22.95 12.44 4.53
C LYS A 750 -24.18 13.34 4.42
N THR A 751 -24.13 14.44 5.15
CA THR A 751 -25.12 15.52 5.10
C THR A 751 -24.48 16.82 4.61
N LYS A 752 -25.27 17.88 4.52
CA LYS A 752 -24.76 19.22 4.18
C LYS A 752 -23.75 19.73 5.21
N CYS A 753 -23.97 19.43 6.49
CA CYS A 753 -23.26 20.07 7.60
C CYS A 753 -22.30 19.14 8.33
N GLY A 754 -22.26 17.85 7.99
CA GLY A 754 -21.37 16.87 8.60
C GLY A 754 -21.36 15.55 7.84
#